data_AF-A0AA96MEY6-F1
#
_entry.id   AF-A0AA96MEY6-F1
#
_cell.length_a   1.000
_cell.length_b   1.000
_cell.length_c   1.000
_cell.angle_alpha   90.00
_cell.angle_beta   90.00
_cell.angle_gamma   90.00
#
_symmetry.space_group_name_H-M   'P 1'
#
loop_
_entity.id
_entity.type
_entity.pdbx_description
1 polymer ?
#
loop_
_entity_poly.entity_id
_entity_poly.type
_entity_poly.pdbx_seq_one_letter_code
_entity_poly.pdbx_strand_id
1 'polypeptide(L)'
;MQRFLRDCNAAVTVFVTLLLIPAILVSGTAVDLARIYTAKSIVQDANQLAANSVLASYEAMLQDLYGVFGVMQDDPILGGMLDEYIQVTVFGEDWKKTGSGTFQLFYGSNLQPAVVSPAREQNLRNVEVLRRQIEEYAKYRAPVVIVQDILDRIESFKKVKHDAEAIDIKMQIDSKIGEIDKLYRQIFSLIQEINGYQTAEDKAFGSINNILDEINQQLQMLRGTRSDYTGSFNAGDTEAAADHEHKYNAIKSNIRALIAGGTVLTQWQPGTPGSPGSPGRPGTPARPGVPATPAIPAVPATPATSGSWLGSRHSNGLTAAIGDGKSSLKTYKDKLDILVQKCTEADIKKQELSRLVDELDQKLNSGECTEELERKMGLLVADYRSLLKYELKKMAEAMQAKDGPYIDSVIAKLDEVSYGNIATNSPRISKENLQMLSAIAEYDIDFEIINRLNPGRPDPLTPLAGLGSSQYRYPVPRGFVLFQSPVFSSTDNPGFYSVLSLWYTSSSGSTQQQRDNATDNITGIIGEVQDFLEGLLVYDPDPGAEYYKPQSGESQGSFGTPGTGADEMASFGTDGNWDEEGVGMEKTREALGSSIFSQIGEAMGKVGDKILLLTYDSEMFSNWTTSFEEDPITMSGAPLGKDINYFYKSEQEYLIHGDAGNAAANLKAVAGLTLLVRFVFNYTSTFIVPEVKAEILEIKAMFTAVPPFAVFISELARVGYALCESAYDLSRLRNNKKVVLLKMDSADWTFSLKGLISKLAEPKGKGTAVSLSKQEDTIAVKNDEKGLSYSDYLKLYLLFVNGDTLAARTADLISLNMTNKKLGLEADEAAMAGAELFDLQKAITGFSIQSTVDLRMLFLSMPFAQKGVNGVVPPKTLPINVTDYRGY
;
A
#
# COMPACT_ATOMS: atom_id res chain seq x y z
N MET A 1 -96.57 1.79 -84.19
CA MET A 1 -95.86 0.65 -83.56
C MET A 1 -95.01 -0.16 -84.56
N GLN A 2 -95.47 -0.40 -85.80
CA GLN A 2 -94.68 -1.11 -86.83
C GLN A 2 -93.42 -0.39 -87.35
N ARG A 3 -93.31 0.96 -87.22
CA ARG A 3 -92.07 1.71 -87.54
C ARG A 3 -90.96 1.53 -86.48
N PHE A 4 -91.32 1.26 -85.23
CA PHE A 4 -90.36 1.04 -84.12
C PHE A 4 -89.71 -0.35 -84.19
N LEU A 5 -90.41 -1.35 -84.73
CA LEU A 5 -89.93 -2.72 -84.86
C LEU A 5 -88.97 -2.94 -86.06
N ARG A 6 -88.90 -2.01 -87.02
CA ARG A 6 -88.06 -2.15 -88.23
C ARG A 6 -86.65 -1.57 -88.05
N ASP A 7 -86.47 -0.64 -87.12
CA ASP A 7 -85.18 0.02 -86.85
C ASP A 7 -84.39 -0.60 -85.68
N CYS A 8 -84.95 -1.60 -84.99
CA CYS A 8 -84.33 -2.25 -83.82
C CYS A 8 -83.61 -3.59 -84.09
N ASN A 9 -83.33 -3.96 -85.35
CA ASN A 9 -82.78 -5.27 -85.73
C ASN A 9 -81.33 -5.55 -85.26
N ALA A 10 -80.68 -4.59 -84.60
CA ALA A 10 -79.43 -4.83 -83.86
C ALA A 10 -79.45 -4.25 -82.44
N ALA A 11 -80.54 -3.61 -81.99
CA ALA A 11 -80.57 -2.88 -80.72
C ALA A 11 -80.36 -3.81 -79.51
N VAL A 12 -80.97 -5.01 -79.54
CA VAL A 12 -80.78 -6.04 -78.50
C VAL A 12 -79.34 -6.55 -78.52
N THR A 13 -78.77 -6.85 -79.69
CA THR A 13 -77.40 -7.36 -79.82
C THR A 13 -76.38 -6.30 -79.39
N VAL A 14 -76.56 -5.04 -79.77
CA VAL A 14 -75.72 -3.88 -79.39
C VAL A 14 -75.84 -3.59 -77.90
N PHE A 15 -77.04 -3.63 -77.33
CA PHE A 15 -77.25 -3.46 -75.90
C PHE A 15 -76.63 -4.59 -75.08
N VAL A 16 -76.80 -5.84 -75.53
CA VAL A 16 -76.15 -7.01 -74.92
C VAL A 16 -74.63 -6.89 -75.01
N THR A 17 -74.05 -6.51 -76.16
CA THR A 17 -72.59 -6.30 -76.26
C THR A 17 -72.10 -5.13 -75.41
N LEU A 18 -72.84 -4.02 -75.33
CA LEU A 18 -72.54 -2.88 -74.47
C LEU A 18 -72.59 -3.24 -72.96
N LEU A 19 -73.40 -4.23 -72.58
CA LEU A 19 -73.42 -4.78 -71.21
C LEU A 19 -72.36 -5.88 -70.99
N LEU A 20 -72.10 -6.70 -72.00
CA LEU A 20 -71.16 -7.82 -71.93
C LEU A 20 -69.70 -7.33 -71.83
N ILE A 21 -69.35 -6.25 -72.53
CA ILE A 21 -67.98 -5.71 -72.54
C ILE A 21 -67.55 -5.25 -71.13
N PRO A 22 -68.31 -4.40 -70.41
CA PRO A 22 -68.01 -4.06 -69.01
C PRO A 22 -68.05 -5.27 -68.08
N ALA A 23 -68.99 -6.19 -68.27
CA ALA A 23 -69.08 -7.39 -67.43
C ALA A 23 -67.84 -8.30 -67.59
N ILE A 24 -67.35 -8.49 -68.82
CA ILE A 24 -66.12 -9.24 -69.12
C ILE A 24 -64.88 -8.51 -68.59
N LEU A 25 -64.82 -7.17 -68.72
CA LEU A 25 -63.74 -6.36 -68.15
C LEU A 25 -63.68 -6.47 -66.62
N VAL A 26 -64.81 -6.30 -65.92
CA VAL A 26 -64.87 -6.37 -64.46
C VAL A 26 -64.59 -7.78 -63.96
N SER A 27 -65.20 -8.82 -64.55
CA SER A 27 -64.95 -10.21 -64.14
C SER A 27 -63.52 -10.66 -64.47
N GLY A 28 -63.00 -10.31 -65.64
CA GLY A 28 -61.63 -10.62 -66.05
C GLY A 28 -60.57 -9.96 -65.18
N THR A 29 -60.76 -8.67 -64.85
CA THR A 29 -59.88 -7.95 -63.91
C THR A 29 -60.03 -8.47 -62.48
N ALA A 30 -61.24 -8.83 -62.04
CA ALA A 30 -61.46 -9.45 -60.72
C ALA A 30 -60.75 -10.81 -60.61
N VAL A 31 -60.71 -11.62 -61.68
CA VAL A 31 -59.95 -12.87 -61.73
C VAL A 31 -58.45 -12.60 -61.62
N ASP A 32 -57.91 -11.64 -62.37
CA ASP A 32 -56.49 -11.25 -62.25
C ASP A 32 -56.18 -10.71 -60.84
N LEU A 33 -57.07 -9.92 -60.24
CA LEU A 33 -56.92 -9.41 -58.87
C LEU A 33 -56.92 -10.56 -57.84
N ALA A 34 -57.86 -11.49 -57.95
CA ALA A 34 -57.91 -12.67 -57.09
C ALA A 34 -56.61 -13.49 -57.20
N ARG A 35 -56.09 -13.69 -58.41
CA ARG A 35 -54.83 -14.38 -58.63
C ARG A 35 -53.63 -13.66 -58.04
N ILE A 36 -53.59 -12.32 -58.06
CA ILE A 36 -52.52 -11.55 -57.40
C ILE A 36 -52.53 -11.82 -55.89
N TYR A 37 -53.70 -11.76 -55.24
CA TYR A 37 -53.81 -12.04 -53.81
C TYR A 37 -53.44 -13.50 -53.47
N THR A 38 -53.92 -14.47 -54.25
CA THR A 38 -53.57 -15.88 -54.07
C THR A 38 -52.07 -16.12 -54.31
N ALA A 39 -51.49 -15.53 -55.34
CA ALA A 39 -50.06 -15.64 -55.64
C ALA A 39 -49.22 -15.05 -54.51
N LYS A 40 -49.60 -13.88 -53.97
CA LYS A 40 -48.93 -13.28 -52.82
C LYS A 40 -48.97 -14.20 -51.59
N SER A 41 -50.13 -14.81 -51.31
CA SER A 41 -50.28 -15.76 -50.20
C SER A 41 -49.39 -16.99 -50.37
N ILE A 42 -49.36 -17.60 -51.55
CA ILE A 42 -48.53 -18.81 -51.78
C ILE A 42 -47.04 -18.49 -51.73
N VAL A 43 -46.62 -17.35 -52.27
CA VAL A 43 -45.21 -16.91 -52.16
C VAL A 43 -44.85 -16.63 -50.70
N GLN A 44 -45.77 -16.08 -49.90
CA GLN A 44 -45.58 -15.89 -48.46
C GLN A 44 -45.45 -17.23 -47.71
N ASP A 45 -46.31 -18.20 -48.00
CA ASP A 45 -46.21 -19.54 -47.40
C ASP A 45 -44.90 -20.24 -47.82
N ALA A 46 -44.47 -20.06 -49.07
CA ALA A 46 -43.19 -20.56 -49.58
C ALA A 46 -42.00 -19.92 -48.86
N ASN A 47 -42.02 -18.60 -48.65
CA ASN A 47 -41.01 -17.90 -47.86
C ASN A 47 -40.96 -18.41 -46.42
N GLN A 48 -42.10 -18.60 -45.76
CA GLN A 48 -42.15 -19.11 -44.38
C GLN A 48 -41.61 -20.54 -44.28
N LEU A 49 -41.94 -21.40 -45.25
CA LEU A 49 -41.41 -22.77 -45.29
C LEU A 49 -39.90 -22.76 -45.51
N ALA A 50 -39.41 -21.98 -46.49
CA ALA A 50 -37.98 -21.82 -46.74
C ALA A 50 -37.24 -21.22 -45.54
N ALA A 51 -37.84 -20.26 -44.84
CA ALA A 51 -37.28 -19.69 -43.62
C ALA A 51 -37.16 -20.73 -42.50
N ASN A 52 -38.16 -21.59 -42.32
CA ASN A 52 -38.08 -22.68 -41.35
C ASN A 52 -36.99 -23.69 -41.73
N SER A 53 -36.79 -23.96 -43.04
CA SER A 53 -35.68 -24.79 -43.50
C SER A 53 -34.31 -24.17 -43.23
N VAL A 54 -34.15 -22.85 -43.43
CA VAL A 54 -32.92 -22.13 -43.08
C VAL A 54 -32.62 -22.23 -41.58
N LEU A 55 -33.65 -22.04 -40.72
CA LEU A 55 -33.49 -22.20 -39.28
C LEU A 55 -33.16 -23.65 -38.87
N ALA A 56 -33.54 -24.65 -39.67
CA ALA A 56 -33.15 -26.03 -39.43
C ALA A 56 -31.67 -26.31 -39.74
N SER A 57 -31.02 -25.47 -40.56
CA SER A 57 -29.58 -25.54 -40.88
C SER A 57 -28.71 -24.75 -39.89
N TYR A 58 -29.05 -24.80 -38.60
CA TYR A 58 -28.23 -24.17 -37.56
C TYR A 58 -26.91 -24.90 -37.35
N GLU A 59 -25.92 -24.23 -36.76
CA GLU A 59 -24.63 -24.86 -36.40
C GLU A 59 -24.84 -25.82 -35.22
N ALA A 60 -24.89 -27.12 -35.53
CA ALA A 60 -25.19 -28.17 -34.55
C ALA A 60 -24.19 -28.20 -33.40
N MET A 61 -22.89 -28.04 -33.68
CA MET A 61 -21.86 -28.06 -32.64
C MET A 61 -22.04 -26.91 -31.63
N LEU A 62 -22.46 -25.74 -32.11
CA LEU A 62 -22.70 -24.58 -31.26
C LEU A 62 -23.90 -24.82 -30.32
N GLN A 63 -24.97 -25.41 -30.84
CA GLN A 63 -26.14 -25.77 -30.06
C GLN A 63 -25.86 -26.92 -29.08
N ASP A 64 -25.04 -27.90 -29.45
CA ASP A 64 -24.74 -29.07 -28.62
C ASP A 64 -23.79 -28.70 -27.45
N LEU A 65 -22.76 -27.88 -27.72
CA LEU A 65 -21.78 -27.49 -26.69
C LEU A 65 -22.29 -26.37 -25.78
N TYR A 66 -23.06 -25.42 -26.31
CA TYR A 66 -23.42 -24.19 -25.59
C TYR A 66 -24.93 -23.94 -25.51
N GLY A 67 -25.75 -24.68 -26.25
CA GLY A 67 -27.20 -24.47 -26.22
C GLY A 67 -27.69 -23.18 -26.89
N VAL A 68 -26.79 -22.43 -27.54
CA VAL A 68 -27.09 -21.20 -28.28
C VAL A 68 -27.29 -21.49 -29.77
N PHE A 69 -28.23 -20.78 -30.36
CA PHE A 69 -28.72 -21.03 -31.71
C PHE A 69 -28.21 -19.95 -32.67
N GLY A 70 -27.57 -20.39 -33.77
CA GLY A 70 -27.15 -19.52 -34.86
C GLY A 70 -27.03 -20.29 -36.17
N VAL A 71 -27.38 -19.63 -37.27
CA VAL A 71 -27.20 -20.13 -38.63
C VAL A 71 -25.97 -19.43 -39.22
N MET A 72 -25.05 -20.17 -39.82
CA MET A 72 -23.83 -19.58 -40.39
C MET A 72 -24.16 -18.85 -41.70
N GLN A 73 -23.91 -17.54 -41.75
CA GLN A 73 -24.22 -16.70 -42.92
C GLN A 73 -23.51 -17.16 -44.19
N ASP A 74 -22.29 -17.67 -44.06
CA ASP A 74 -21.44 -18.13 -45.15
C ASP A 74 -21.61 -19.62 -45.48
N ASP A 75 -22.65 -20.28 -44.94
CA ASP A 75 -22.97 -21.66 -45.31
C ASP A 75 -23.28 -21.74 -46.82
N PRO A 76 -22.44 -22.41 -47.63
CA PRO A 76 -22.63 -22.51 -49.07
C PRO A 76 -23.90 -23.27 -49.47
N ILE A 77 -24.49 -24.03 -48.54
CA ILE A 77 -25.71 -24.82 -48.76
C ILE A 77 -26.96 -23.93 -48.65
N LEU A 78 -26.89 -22.82 -47.90
CA LEU A 78 -28.04 -21.99 -47.53
C LEU A 78 -28.76 -21.39 -48.74
N GLY A 79 -28.01 -20.78 -49.66
CA GLY A 79 -28.56 -20.12 -50.84
C GLY A 79 -29.21 -21.11 -51.82
N GLY A 80 -28.59 -22.27 -52.03
CA GLY A 80 -29.09 -23.29 -52.94
C GLY A 80 -30.37 -23.97 -52.44
N MET A 81 -30.43 -24.29 -51.14
CA MET A 81 -31.64 -24.86 -50.52
C MET A 81 -32.82 -23.90 -50.60
N LEU A 82 -32.60 -22.61 -50.40
CA LEU A 82 -33.67 -21.61 -50.35
C LEU A 82 -34.42 -21.50 -51.68
N ASP A 83 -33.66 -21.36 -52.78
CA ASP A 83 -34.23 -21.26 -54.12
C ASP A 83 -35.00 -22.53 -54.48
N GLU A 84 -34.48 -23.71 -54.09
CA GLU A 84 -35.15 -25.00 -54.31
C GLU A 84 -36.48 -25.10 -53.54
N TYR A 85 -36.50 -24.79 -52.24
CA TYR A 85 -37.72 -24.85 -51.43
C TYR A 85 -38.80 -23.88 -51.93
N ILE A 86 -38.41 -22.66 -52.28
CA ILE A 86 -39.36 -21.65 -52.79
C ILE A 86 -39.86 -22.07 -54.18
N GLN A 87 -38.98 -22.56 -55.05
CA GLN A 87 -39.36 -23.00 -56.39
C GLN A 87 -40.30 -24.21 -56.36
N VAL A 88 -40.03 -25.22 -55.54
CA VAL A 88 -40.91 -26.40 -55.37
C VAL A 88 -42.25 -25.99 -54.78
N THR A 89 -42.29 -25.07 -53.82
CA THR A 89 -43.56 -24.63 -53.21
C THR A 89 -44.41 -23.78 -54.16
N VAL A 90 -43.77 -22.93 -54.97
CA VAL A 90 -44.47 -22.05 -55.94
C VAL A 90 -44.94 -22.80 -57.18
N PHE A 91 -44.16 -23.75 -57.71
CA PHE A 91 -44.46 -24.41 -59.00
C PHE A 91 -44.79 -25.91 -58.93
N GLY A 92 -44.49 -26.59 -57.81
CA GLY A 92 -44.61 -28.05 -57.64
C GLY A 92 -43.47 -28.84 -58.30
N GLU A 93 -43.36 -30.14 -57.94
CA GLU A 93 -42.28 -31.04 -58.43
C GLU A 93 -42.30 -31.25 -59.96
N ASP A 94 -43.47 -31.12 -60.60
CA ASP A 94 -43.74 -31.46 -62.01
C ASP A 94 -43.75 -30.21 -62.94
N TRP A 95 -42.85 -29.26 -62.71
CA TRP A 95 -42.82 -27.91 -63.30
C TRP A 95 -42.62 -27.80 -64.83
N LYS A 96 -42.49 -28.92 -65.55
CA LYS A 96 -42.27 -28.96 -67.01
C LYS A 96 -43.47 -29.36 -67.86
N LYS A 97 -44.66 -29.61 -67.30
CA LYS A 97 -45.84 -29.92 -68.12
C LYS A 97 -46.56 -28.66 -68.58
N THR A 98 -46.05 -28.05 -69.66
CA THR A 98 -46.75 -27.03 -70.47
C THR A 98 -47.86 -27.64 -71.34
N GLY A 99 -48.77 -28.40 -70.72
CA GLY A 99 -49.94 -28.98 -71.40
C GLY A 99 -51.12 -28.01 -71.38
N SER A 100 -51.72 -27.75 -72.53
CA SER A 100 -52.93 -26.93 -72.66
C SER A 100 -54.14 -27.63 -72.02
N GLY A 101 -54.63 -27.15 -70.87
CA GLY A 101 -55.92 -27.61 -70.33
C GLY A 101 -56.15 -27.47 -68.83
N THR A 102 -55.12 -27.24 -68.01
CA THR A 102 -55.27 -27.08 -66.55
C THR A 102 -54.94 -25.64 -66.14
N PHE A 103 -55.86 -24.99 -65.40
CA PHE A 103 -55.62 -23.67 -64.80
C PHE A 103 -54.58 -23.79 -63.69
N GLN A 104 -53.30 -23.57 -64.01
CA GLN A 104 -52.23 -23.43 -63.02
C GLN A 104 -52.06 -21.94 -62.68
N LEU A 105 -52.08 -21.62 -61.38
CA LEU A 105 -52.04 -20.24 -60.87
C LEU A 105 -50.86 -19.42 -61.44
N PHE A 106 -49.69 -20.05 -61.58
CA PHE A 106 -48.44 -19.42 -62.04
C PHE A 106 -48.11 -19.68 -63.52
N TYR A 107 -49.07 -20.11 -64.34
CA TYR A 107 -48.82 -20.40 -65.76
C TYR A 107 -48.12 -19.24 -66.50
N GLY A 108 -46.93 -19.50 -67.05
CA GLY A 108 -46.13 -18.52 -67.78
C GLY A 108 -45.58 -17.37 -66.94
N SER A 109 -45.50 -17.55 -65.62
CA SER A 109 -44.86 -16.63 -64.66
C SER A 109 -43.41 -17.05 -64.40
N ASN A 110 -42.55 -16.11 -63.99
CA ASN A 110 -41.15 -16.39 -63.66
C ASN A 110 -40.87 -16.05 -62.19
N LEU A 111 -40.18 -16.94 -61.48
CA LEU A 111 -39.68 -16.67 -60.13
C LEU A 111 -38.24 -16.17 -60.25
N GLN A 112 -37.95 -15.05 -59.58
CA GLN A 112 -36.59 -14.57 -59.41
C GLN A 112 -35.95 -15.30 -58.21
N PRO A 113 -34.63 -15.53 -58.21
CA PRO A 113 -33.92 -16.07 -57.05
C PRO A 113 -34.26 -15.27 -55.78
N ALA A 114 -34.49 -15.98 -54.70
CA ALA A 114 -34.84 -15.36 -53.44
C ALA A 114 -33.58 -14.79 -52.77
N VAL A 115 -33.72 -13.61 -52.19
CA VAL A 115 -32.61 -12.92 -51.52
C VAL A 115 -32.75 -13.08 -50.02
N VAL A 116 -31.77 -13.72 -49.38
CA VAL A 116 -31.61 -13.71 -47.93
C VAL A 116 -30.78 -12.50 -47.54
N SER A 117 -31.28 -11.73 -46.60
CA SER A 117 -30.51 -10.63 -45.99
C SER A 117 -30.49 -10.84 -44.47
N PRO A 118 -29.31 -10.99 -43.84
CA PRO A 118 -29.19 -10.99 -42.39
C PRO A 118 -29.87 -9.77 -41.80
N ALA A 119 -30.63 -9.97 -40.73
CA ALA A 119 -31.19 -8.85 -39.99
C ALA A 119 -30.05 -8.11 -39.31
N ARG A 120 -30.04 -6.78 -39.43
CA ARG A 120 -28.99 -5.94 -38.87
C ARG A 120 -28.87 -6.20 -37.37
N GLU A 121 -27.65 -6.43 -36.90
CA GLU A 121 -27.31 -6.64 -35.49
C GLU A 121 -27.99 -7.88 -34.84
N GLN A 122 -28.58 -8.79 -35.63
CA GLN A 122 -29.15 -10.07 -35.17
C GLN A 122 -28.16 -11.22 -35.41
N ASN A 123 -27.06 -11.20 -34.67
CA ASN A 123 -26.04 -12.26 -34.66
C ASN A 123 -25.51 -12.47 -33.24
N LEU A 124 -24.82 -13.58 -33.02
CA LEU A 124 -24.34 -13.97 -31.68
C LEU A 124 -23.15 -13.15 -31.17
N ARG A 125 -22.54 -12.28 -32.00
CA ARG A 125 -21.58 -11.27 -31.52
C ARG A 125 -22.28 -10.12 -30.79
N ASN A 126 -23.54 -9.85 -31.10
CA ASN A 126 -24.31 -8.86 -30.38
C ASN A 126 -24.62 -9.38 -28.97
N VAL A 127 -24.05 -8.71 -27.97
CA VAL A 127 -24.15 -9.08 -26.55
C VAL A 127 -25.59 -9.18 -26.08
N GLU A 128 -26.50 -8.30 -26.54
CA GLU A 128 -27.91 -8.35 -26.15
C GLU A 128 -28.61 -9.60 -26.69
N VAL A 129 -28.29 -9.98 -27.94
CA VAL A 129 -28.84 -11.17 -28.59
C VAL A 129 -28.32 -12.44 -27.91
N LEU A 130 -27.00 -12.53 -27.69
CA LEU A 130 -26.39 -13.67 -27.03
C LEU A 130 -26.90 -13.83 -25.60
N ARG A 131 -26.90 -12.74 -24.82
CA ARG A 131 -27.38 -12.75 -23.44
C ARG A 131 -28.83 -13.22 -23.37
N ARG A 132 -29.70 -12.73 -24.24
CA ARG A 132 -31.10 -13.17 -24.28
C ARG A 132 -31.22 -14.67 -24.56
N GLN A 133 -30.46 -15.21 -25.52
CA GLN A 133 -30.49 -16.65 -25.79
C GLN A 133 -29.97 -17.47 -24.59
N ILE A 134 -28.89 -17.03 -23.96
CA ILE A 134 -28.35 -17.64 -22.74
C ILE A 134 -29.41 -17.64 -21.63
N GLU A 135 -30.06 -16.50 -21.39
CA GLU A 135 -31.09 -16.37 -20.37
C GLU A 135 -32.28 -17.28 -20.67
N GLU A 136 -32.75 -17.36 -21.92
CA GLU A 136 -33.83 -18.27 -22.33
C GLU A 136 -33.41 -19.75 -22.19
N TYR A 137 -32.16 -20.09 -22.51
CA TYR A 137 -31.62 -21.44 -22.35
C TYR A 137 -31.52 -21.86 -20.89
N ALA A 138 -30.99 -20.98 -20.04
CA ALA A 138 -30.77 -21.20 -18.61
C ALA A 138 -32.08 -21.21 -17.82
N LYS A 139 -33.09 -20.42 -18.22
CA LYS A 139 -34.38 -20.29 -17.52
C LYS A 139 -35.05 -21.62 -17.16
N TYR A 140 -34.89 -22.65 -17.98
CA TYR A 140 -35.52 -23.96 -17.79
C TYR A 140 -34.54 -25.07 -17.37
N ARG A 141 -33.24 -24.77 -17.35
CA ARG A 141 -32.17 -25.74 -17.08
C ARG A 141 -31.40 -25.45 -15.80
N ALA A 142 -31.34 -24.18 -15.39
CA ALA A 142 -30.78 -23.75 -14.13
C ALA A 142 -31.53 -24.43 -12.97
N PRO A 143 -30.86 -25.25 -12.16
CA PRO A 143 -31.47 -25.83 -10.97
C PRO A 143 -31.90 -24.72 -10.00
N VAL A 144 -33.16 -24.75 -9.55
CA VAL A 144 -33.69 -23.79 -8.55
C VAL A 144 -32.82 -23.74 -7.30
N VAL A 145 -32.19 -24.87 -6.95
CA VAL A 145 -31.25 -24.98 -5.83
C VAL A 145 -30.03 -24.07 -6.01
N ILE A 146 -29.45 -23.98 -7.21
CA ILE A 146 -28.28 -23.12 -7.48
C ILE A 146 -28.64 -21.65 -7.34
N VAL A 147 -29.80 -21.26 -7.89
CA VAL A 147 -30.31 -19.88 -7.81
C VAL A 147 -30.57 -19.49 -6.35
N GLN A 148 -31.21 -20.36 -5.56
CA GLN A 148 -31.48 -20.10 -4.15
C GLN A 148 -30.18 -20.02 -3.34
N ASP A 149 -29.22 -20.91 -3.61
CA ASP A 149 -27.93 -20.95 -2.92
C ASP A 149 -27.11 -19.66 -3.12
N ILE A 150 -27.14 -19.08 -4.34
CA ILE A 150 -26.54 -17.77 -4.61
C ILE A 150 -27.25 -16.67 -3.81
N LEU A 151 -28.58 -16.63 -3.81
CA LEU A 151 -29.37 -15.61 -3.10
C LEU A 151 -29.18 -15.66 -1.59
N ASP A 152 -29.10 -16.85 -0.99
CA ASP A 152 -28.90 -17.02 0.45
C ASP A 152 -27.51 -16.52 0.90
N ARG A 153 -26.48 -16.68 0.06
CA ARG A 153 -25.10 -16.24 0.34
C ARG A 153 -24.90 -14.74 0.16
N ILE A 154 -25.73 -14.11 -0.67
CA ILE A 154 -25.64 -12.68 -1.00
C ILE A 154 -25.81 -11.80 0.23
N GLU A 155 -26.72 -12.12 1.13
CA GLU A 155 -26.94 -11.30 2.33
C GLU A 155 -25.67 -11.15 3.19
N SER A 156 -24.90 -12.23 3.33
CA SER A 156 -23.63 -12.21 4.07
C SER A 156 -22.55 -11.38 3.36
N PHE A 157 -22.51 -11.35 2.03
CA PHE A 157 -21.56 -10.56 1.25
C PHE A 157 -21.91 -9.07 1.21
N LYS A 158 -23.17 -8.69 1.46
CA LYS A 158 -23.60 -7.28 1.48
C LYS A 158 -22.86 -6.45 2.54
N LYS A 159 -22.59 -7.04 3.71
CA LYS A 159 -21.89 -6.36 4.82
C LYS A 159 -20.37 -6.34 4.66
N VAL A 160 -19.80 -7.23 3.85
CA VAL A 160 -18.34 -7.38 3.65
C VAL A 160 -17.70 -6.08 3.19
N LYS A 161 -18.36 -5.30 2.32
CA LYS A 161 -17.86 -3.97 1.91
C LYS A 161 -17.61 -3.06 3.11
N HIS A 162 -18.59 -2.97 4.00
CA HIS A 162 -18.54 -2.08 5.15
C HIS A 162 -17.59 -2.60 6.23
N ASP A 163 -17.51 -3.92 6.40
CA ASP A 163 -16.51 -4.54 7.26
C ASP A 163 -15.09 -4.27 6.74
N ALA A 164 -14.85 -4.39 5.42
CA ALA A 164 -13.57 -4.06 4.79
C ALA A 164 -13.16 -2.60 5.01
N GLU A 165 -14.09 -1.65 4.79
CA GLU A 165 -13.88 -0.21 5.05
C GLU A 165 -13.53 0.05 6.52
N ALA A 166 -14.24 -0.58 7.47
CA ALA A 166 -13.96 -0.43 8.90
C ALA A 166 -12.61 -1.01 9.31
N ILE A 167 -12.23 -2.17 8.73
CA ILE A 167 -10.93 -2.81 8.96
C ILE A 167 -9.80 -1.93 8.39
N ASP A 168 -9.96 -1.36 7.19
CA ASP A 168 -9.00 -0.42 6.59
C ASP A 168 -8.75 0.79 7.51
N ILE A 169 -9.81 1.49 7.92
CA ILE A 169 -9.67 2.66 8.82
C ILE A 169 -8.96 2.27 10.11
N LYS A 170 -9.28 1.11 10.68
CA LYS A 170 -8.61 0.61 11.89
C LYS A 170 -7.13 0.31 11.65
N MET A 171 -6.77 -0.31 10.54
CA MET A 171 -5.38 -0.55 10.17
C MET A 171 -4.60 0.77 10.01
N GLN A 172 -5.24 1.82 9.48
CA GLN A 172 -4.66 3.17 9.44
C GLN A 172 -4.42 3.73 10.86
N ILE A 173 -5.39 3.57 11.77
CA ILE A 173 -5.25 3.96 13.18
C ILE A 173 -4.05 3.27 13.82
N ASP A 174 -3.97 1.95 13.70
CA ASP A 174 -2.91 1.14 14.29
C ASP A 174 -1.52 1.55 13.74
N SER A 175 -1.40 1.78 12.43
CA SER A 175 -0.18 2.33 11.81
C SER A 175 0.22 3.69 12.40
N LYS A 176 -0.72 4.62 12.56
CA LYS A 176 -0.45 5.94 13.17
C LYS A 176 -0.06 5.83 14.63
N ILE A 177 -0.60 4.86 15.38
CA ILE A 177 -0.17 4.59 16.76
C ILE A 177 1.30 4.16 16.80
N GLY A 178 1.73 3.32 15.86
CA GLY A 178 3.15 2.95 15.69
C GLY A 178 4.07 4.16 15.44
N GLU A 179 3.66 5.07 14.55
CA GLU A 179 4.39 6.33 14.32
C GLU A 179 4.47 7.22 15.58
N ILE A 180 3.38 7.31 16.34
CA ILE A 180 3.31 8.07 17.58
C ILE A 180 4.21 7.45 18.67
N ASP A 181 4.31 6.12 18.77
CA ASP A 181 5.25 5.46 19.70
C ASP A 181 6.70 5.87 19.42
N LYS A 182 7.10 5.84 18.15
CA LYS A 182 8.46 6.22 17.72
C LYS A 182 8.77 7.66 18.13
N LEU A 183 7.82 8.58 17.96
CA LEU A 183 7.96 9.97 18.40
C LEU A 183 7.99 10.12 19.93
N TYR A 184 7.15 9.40 20.67
CA TYR A 184 7.12 9.47 22.13
C TYR A 184 8.42 8.95 22.76
N ARG A 185 9.03 7.91 22.18
CA ARG A 185 10.36 7.42 22.58
C ARG A 185 11.44 8.47 22.35
N GLN A 186 11.44 9.12 21.19
CA GLN A 186 12.37 10.21 20.87
C GLN A 186 12.21 11.38 21.84
N ILE A 187 10.97 11.80 22.11
CA ILE A 187 10.64 12.85 23.07
C ILE A 187 11.14 12.49 24.47
N PHE A 188 10.88 11.27 24.93
CA PHE A 188 11.34 10.84 26.26
C PHE A 188 12.87 10.83 26.37
N SER A 189 13.58 10.30 25.36
CA SER A 189 15.05 10.32 25.31
C SER A 189 15.58 11.76 25.36
N LEU A 190 15.00 12.66 24.58
CA LEU A 190 15.38 14.08 24.59
C LEU A 190 15.16 14.72 25.96
N ILE A 191 14.04 14.44 26.64
CA ILE A 191 13.80 14.94 27.99
C ILE A 191 14.88 14.41 28.96
N GLN A 192 15.26 13.13 28.88
CA GLN A 192 16.33 12.58 29.72
C GLN A 192 17.68 13.26 29.45
N GLU A 193 17.99 13.51 28.18
CA GLU A 193 19.20 14.24 27.83
C GLU A 193 19.18 15.68 28.35
N ILE A 194 18.05 16.38 28.23
CA ILE A 194 17.87 17.76 28.71
C ILE A 194 18.00 17.83 30.23
N ASN A 195 17.52 16.82 30.98
CA ASN A 195 17.69 16.72 32.43
C ASN A 195 19.16 16.73 32.87
N GLY A 196 20.11 16.42 31.95
CA GLY A 196 21.55 16.53 32.19
C GLY A 196 22.09 17.96 32.33
N TYR A 197 21.29 18.99 32.04
CA TYR A 197 21.74 20.39 32.03
C TYR A 197 22.38 20.82 33.35
N GLN A 198 21.76 20.50 34.49
CA GLN A 198 22.26 20.92 35.81
C GLN A 198 23.68 20.38 36.08
N THR A 199 23.98 19.17 35.60
CA THR A 199 25.33 18.59 35.71
C THR A 199 26.32 19.29 34.77
N ALA A 200 25.89 19.68 33.56
CA ALA A 200 26.72 20.45 32.64
C ALA A 200 27.04 21.85 33.20
N GLU A 201 26.06 22.48 33.85
CA GLU A 201 26.20 23.77 34.53
C GLU A 201 27.20 23.68 35.69
N ASP A 202 27.05 22.69 36.59
CA ASP A 202 28.00 22.46 37.69
C ASP A 202 29.43 22.22 37.16
N LYS A 203 29.58 21.46 36.07
CA LYS A 203 30.90 21.21 35.44
C LYS A 203 31.52 22.46 34.84
N ALA A 204 30.73 23.30 34.16
CA ALA A 204 31.23 24.53 33.55
C ALA A 204 31.84 25.48 34.59
N PHE A 205 31.09 25.77 35.67
CA PHE A 205 31.58 26.61 36.76
C PHE A 205 32.66 25.93 37.61
N GLY A 206 32.60 24.62 37.80
CA GLY A 206 33.62 23.84 38.50
C GLY A 206 34.99 23.94 37.84
N SER A 207 35.06 23.75 36.51
CA SER A 207 36.29 23.88 35.74
C SER A 207 36.89 25.28 35.83
N ILE A 208 36.06 26.32 35.75
CA ILE A 208 36.48 27.72 35.89
C ILE A 208 37.03 27.98 37.29
N ASN A 209 36.31 27.58 38.33
CA ASN A 209 36.71 27.82 39.71
C ASN A 209 38.01 27.11 40.08
N ASN A 210 38.24 25.90 39.58
CA ASN A 210 39.50 25.18 39.78
C ASN A 210 40.69 25.95 39.19
N ILE A 211 40.55 26.51 37.99
CA ILE A 211 41.61 27.34 37.37
C ILE A 211 41.80 28.65 38.14
N LEU A 212 40.72 29.27 38.63
CA LEU A 212 40.83 30.47 39.47
C LEU A 212 41.54 30.21 40.81
N ASP A 213 41.37 29.03 41.39
CA ASP A 213 42.14 28.63 42.58
C ASP A 213 43.63 28.49 42.28
N GLU A 214 43.98 27.92 41.12
CA GLU A 214 45.38 27.82 40.68
C GLU A 214 45.97 29.21 40.42
N ILE A 215 45.22 30.13 39.80
CA ILE A 215 45.63 31.53 39.62
C ILE A 215 45.86 32.21 40.97
N ASN A 216 44.97 32.01 41.94
CA ASN A 216 45.15 32.54 43.30
C ASN A 216 46.45 32.04 43.93
N GLN A 217 46.73 30.73 43.83
CA GLN A 217 47.98 30.15 44.34
C GLN A 217 49.20 30.76 43.65
N GLN A 218 49.17 30.94 42.33
CA GLN A 218 50.27 31.60 41.61
C GLN A 218 50.43 33.07 42.04
N LEU A 219 49.35 33.83 42.25
CA LEU A 219 49.42 35.22 42.73
C LEU A 219 49.97 35.32 44.16
N GLN A 220 49.63 34.37 45.03
CA GLN A 220 50.23 34.25 46.37
C GLN A 220 51.72 33.93 46.30
N MET A 221 52.13 33.00 45.44
CA MET A 221 53.55 32.70 45.18
C MET A 221 54.29 33.91 44.59
N LEU A 222 53.64 34.66 43.69
CA LEU A 222 54.17 35.87 43.09
C LEU A 222 54.43 36.93 44.17
N ARG A 223 53.46 37.18 45.06
CA ARG A 223 53.59 38.10 46.20
C ARG A 223 54.72 37.68 47.14
N GLY A 224 54.77 36.41 47.52
CA GLY A 224 55.83 35.88 48.39
C GLY A 224 57.22 36.05 47.78
N THR A 225 57.38 35.67 46.50
CA THR A 225 58.67 35.74 45.80
C THR A 225 59.15 37.19 45.62
N ARG A 226 58.23 38.15 45.42
CA ARG A 226 58.56 39.59 45.42
C ARG A 226 59.07 40.07 46.78
N SER A 227 58.44 39.63 47.86
CA SER A 227 58.89 39.95 49.22
C SER A 227 60.28 39.36 49.49
N ASP A 228 60.53 38.12 49.07
CA ASP A 228 61.83 37.46 49.21
C ASP A 228 62.92 38.19 48.41
N TYR A 229 62.64 38.56 47.15
CA TYR A 229 63.52 39.39 46.31
C TYR A 229 63.88 40.71 46.99
N THR A 230 62.88 41.41 47.51
CA THR A 230 63.08 42.69 48.21
C THR A 230 63.95 42.50 49.46
N GLY A 231 63.80 41.39 50.19
CA GLY A 231 64.66 41.02 51.31
C GLY A 231 66.12 40.83 50.88
N SER A 232 66.36 39.97 49.90
CA SER A 232 67.69 39.64 49.38
C SER A 232 68.40 40.85 48.76
N PHE A 233 67.68 41.68 48.01
CA PHE A 233 68.21 42.93 47.45
C PHE A 233 68.67 43.89 48.55
N ASN A 234 67.87 44.10 49.60
CA ASN A 234 68.24 44.96 50.72
C ASN A 234 69.41 44.39 51.55
N ALA A 235 69.59 43.08 51.56
CA ALA A 235 70.72 42.40 52.19
C ALA A 235 72.01 42.43 51.34
N GLY A 236 71.93 42.88 50.07
CA GLY A 236 73.05 42.87 49.14
C GLY A 236 73.37 41.48 48.55
N ASP A 237 72.48 40.50 48.70
CA ASP A 237 72.64 39.16 48.14
C ASP A 237 72.15 39.13 46.69
N THR A 238 73.07 39.38 45.76
CA THR A 238 72.78 39.45 44.32
C THR A 238 72.45 38.10 43.72
N GLU A 239 72.95 37.00 44.28
CA GLU A 239 72.70 35.64 43.77
C GLU A 239 71.28 35.19 44.14
N ALA A 240 70.87 35.37 45.39
CA ALA A 240 69.50 35.07 45.82
C ALA A 240 68.46 35.99 45.16
N ALA A 241 68.78 37.28 44.97
CA ALA A 241 67.91 38.20 44.25
C ALA A 241 67.67 37.74 42.79
N ALA A 242 68.73 37.35 42.07
CA ALA A 242 68.59 36.82 40.70
C ALA A 242 67.77 35.51 40.65
N ASP A 243 67.91 34.64 41.65
CA ASP A 243 67.13 33.40 41.78
C ASP A 243 65.63 33.67 41.97
N HIS A 244 65.29 34.62 42.85
CA HIS A 244 63.91 35.08 43.03
C HIS A 244 63.33 35.73 41.77
N GLU A 245 64.13 36.48 41.01
CA GLU A 245 63.71 37.06 39.74
C GLU A 245 63.40 35.98 38.69
N HIS A 246 64.25 34.97 38.57
CA HIS A 246 63.99 33.83 37.67
C HIS A 246 62.70 33.09 38.06
N LYS A 247 62.50 32.83 39.36
CA LYS A 247 61.26 32.22 39.89
C LYS A 247 60.03 33.09 39.61
N TYR A 248 60.12 34.40 39.80
CA TYR A 248 59.03 35.36 39.63
C TYR A 248 58.55 35.42 38.18
N ASN A 249 59.48 35.50 37.23
CA ASN A 249 59.16 35.52 35.79
C ASN A 249 58.52 34.20 35.34
N ALA A 250 58.98 33.06 35.89
CA ALA A 250 58.34 31.77 35.65
C ALA A 250 56.91 31.69 36.22
N ILE A 251 56.65 32.25 37.41
CA ILE A 251 55.30 32.34 37.97
C ILE A 251 54.38 33.22 37.10
N LYS A 252 54.87 34.35 36.56
CA LYS A 252 54.11 35.13 35.57
C LYS A 252 53.76 34.30 34.33
N SER A 253 54.70 33.49 33.86
CA SER A 253 54.47 32.55 32.74
C SER A 253 53.44 31.48 33.08
N ASN A 254 53.45 30.95 34.31
CA ASN A 254 52.42 30.03 34.80
C ASN A 254 51.03 30.67 34.78
N ILE A 255 50.89 31.92 35.29
CA ILE A 255 49.61 32.64 35.26
C ILE A 255 49.13 32.82 33.82
N ARG A 256 50.02 33.19 32.89
CA ARG A 256 49.70 33.28 31.46
C ARG A 256 49.21 31.93 30.91
N ALA A 257 49.90 30.84 31.23
CA ALA A 257 49.50 29.48 30.81
C ALA A 257 48.16 29.05 31.43
N LEU A 258 47.86 29.46 32.66
CA LEU A 258 46.55 29.21 33.29
C LEU A 258 45.41 30.00 32.67
N ILE A 259 45.68 31.11 31.98
CA ILE A 259 44.65 31.90 31.29
C ILE A 259 44.49 31.46 29.83
N ALA A 260 45.59 31.35 29.09
CA ALA A 260 45.63 31.12 27.64
C ALA A 260 45.80 29.65 27.24
N GLY A 261 46.14 28.79 28.19
CA GLY A 261 46.59 27.42 27.95
C GLY A 261 48.12 27.35 27.79
N GLY A 262 48.72 26.23 28.17
CA GLY A 262 50.16 26.00 28.04
C GLY A 262 50.78 25.22 29.18
N THR A 263 52.10 25.35 29.32
CA THR A 263 52.89 24.63 30.33
C THR A 263 52.94 25.42 31.64
N VAL A 264 52.51 24.78 32.72
CA VAL A 264 52.62 25.28 34.10
C VAL A 264 53.77 24.55 34.77
N LEU A 265 54.81 25.30 35.16
CA LEU A 265 55.99 24.82 35.87
C LEU A 265 55.69 24.57 37.34
N THR A 266 56.23 23.50 37.90
CA THR A 266 56.02 23.06 39.28
C THR A 266 57.34 22.64 39.93
N GLN A 267 57.39 22.65 41.27
CA GLN A 267 58.58 22.25 42.05
C GLN A 267 59.83 23.11 41.80
N TRP A 268 59.83 24.33 42.33
CA TRP A 268 61.01 25.20 42.31
C TRP A 268 62.12 24.67 43.22
N GLN A 269 63.32 24.50 42.68
CA GLN A 269 64.53 24.21 43.42
C GLN A 269 65.45 25.44 43.40
N PRO A 270 65.72 26.08 44.56
CA PRO A 270 66.67 27.19 44.64
C PRO A 270 68.08 26.79 44.22
N GLY A 271 68.80 27.74 43.65
CA GLY A 271 70.23 27.60 43.34
C GLY A 271 71.10 27.43 44.59
N THR A 272 72.29 26.87 44.42
CA THR A 272 73.30 26.80 45.49
C THR A 272 74.29 27.97 45.37
N PRO A 273 74.55 28.73 46.44
CA PRO A 273 75.55 29.80 46.42
C PRO A 273 76.95 29.29 46.06
N GLY A 274 77.72 30.12 45.37
CA GLY A 274 79.12 29.81 45.09
C GLY A 274 79.95 29.79 46.38
N SER A 275 80.89 28.86 46.51
CA SER A 275 81.86 28.89 47.62
C SER A 275 83.13 29.60 47.18
N PRO A 276 83.65 30.57 47.96
CA PRO A 276 84.91 31.21 47.66
C PRO A 276 86.06 30.19 47.57
N GLY A 277 86.93 30.36 46.58
CA GLY A 277 88.14 29.55 46.46
C GLY A 277 89.07 29.79 47.65
N SER A 278 89.76 28.74 48.10
CA SER A 278 90.77 28.88 49.14
C SER A 278 92.12 29.27 48.53
N PRO A 279 92.82 30.31 49.02
CA PRO A 279 94.14 30.69 48.51
C PRO A 279 95.14 29.54 48.64
N GLY A 280 96.00 29.36 47.64
CA GLY A 280 97.09 28.38 47.70
C GLY A 280 98.12 28.76 48.76
N ARG A 281 98.75 27.77 49.41
CA ARG A 281 99.85 28.03 50.35
C ARG A 281 101.19 28.01 49.60
N PRO A 282 102.01 29.07 49.70
CA PRO A 282 103.35 29.09 49.10
C PRO A 282 104.22 27.95 49.66
N GLY A 283 105.04 27.35 48.80
CA GLY A 283 106.05 26.38 49.22
C GLY A 283 107.17 27.06 50.01
N THR A 284 107.84 26.32 50.90
CA THR A 284 108.99 26.89 51.64
C THR A 284 110.28 26.70 50.84
N PRO A 285 111.16 27.73 50.72
CA PRO A 285 112.41 27.62 49.97
C PRO A 285 113.39 26.61 50.59
N ALA A 286 114.20 25.96 49.75
CA ALA A 286 115.23 25.03 50.22
C ALA A 286 116.31 25.78 51.04
N ARG A 287 116.77 25.16 52.14
CA ARG A 287 117.96 25.58 52.87
C ARG A 287 119.03 24.49 52.77
N PRO A 288 120.33 24.79 52.92
CA PRO A 288 121.39 23.80 52.77
C PRO A 288 121.13 22.56 53.65
N GLY A 289 120.94 21.41 53.01
CA GLY A 289 120.61 20.13 53.67
C GLY A 289 119.12 19.76 53.75
N VAL A 290 118.18 20.65 53.42
CA VAL A 290 116.72 20.39 53.44
C VAL A 290 116.04 20.89 52.15
N PRO A 291 115.45 20.01 51.32
CA PRO A 291 114.73 20.41 50.10
C PRO A 291 113.54 21.34 50.37
N ALA A 292 113.21 22.18 49.39
CA ALA A 292 112.00 23.01 49.42
C ALA A 292 110.74 22.13 49.51
N THR A 293 109.72 22.55 50.28
CA THR A 293 108.38 21.95 50.14
C THR A 293 107.64 22.61 48.99
N PRO A 294 107.00 21.84 48.08
CA PRO A 294 106.20 22.40 46.99
C PRO A 294 105.03 23.26 47.50
N ALA A 295 104.63 24.26 46.72
CA ALA A 295 103.42 25.03 47.00
C ALA A 295 102.17 24.15 46.88
N ILE A 296 101.17 24.38 47.74
CA ILE A 296 99.84 23.77 47.59
C ILE A 296 99.02 24.71 46.69
N PRO A 297 98.53 24.26 45.53
CA PRO A 297 97.71 25.08 44.63
C PRO A 297 96.46 25.63 45.33
N ALA A 298 95.96 26.78 44.86
CA ALA A 298 94.67 27.30 45.31
C ALA A 298 93.55 26.31 44.94
N VAL A 299 92.57 26.14 45.83
CA VAL A 299 91.33 25.45 45.49
C VAL A 299 90.44 26.46 44.77
N PRO A 300 90.06 26.23 43.50
CA PRO A 300 89.19 27.15 42.76
C PRO A 300 87.86 27.38 43.49
N ALA A 301 87.27 28.55 43.31
CA ALA A 301 85.91 28.80 43.76
C ALA A 301 84.95 27.82 43.09
N THR A 302 83.93 27.34 43.80
CA THR A 302 82.82 26.64 43.16
C THR A 302 81.84 27.69 42.63
N PRO A 303 81.50 27.66 41.33
CA PRO A 303 80.55 28.61 40.78
C PRO A 303 79.15 28.39 41.39
N ALA A 304 78.41 29.48 41.59
CA ALA A 304 77.01 29.42 41.98
C ALA A 304 76.19 28.68 40.90
N THR A 305 75.13 27.99 41.33
CA THR A 305 74.15 27.39 40.41
C THR A 305 72.87 28.21 40.44
N SER A 306 72.23 28.40 39.28
CA SER A 306 70.91 29.04 39.21
C SER A 306 69.83 28.04 39.61
N GLY A 307 68.79 28.51 40.30
CA GLY A 307 67.60 27.73 40.57
C GLY A 307 66.85 27.34 39.31
N SER A 308 66.10 26.25 39.40
CA SER A 308 65.40 25.62 38.28
C SER A 308 64.08 24.99 38.70
N TRP A 309 63.18 24.81 37.73
CA TRP A 309 61.91 24.10 37.92
C TRP A 309 62.08 22.63 37.52
N LEU A 310 61.77 21.70 38.43
CA LEU A 310 61.97 20.27 38.23
C LEU A 310 60.76 19.55 37.63
N GLY A 311 59.59 20.19 37.66
CA GLY A 311 58.33 19.63 37.18
C GLY A 311 57.59 20.57 36.24
N SER A 312 56.70 19.99 35.43
CA SER A 312 55.73 20.75 34.65
C SER A 312 54.47 19.93 34.38
N ARG A 313 53.37 20.61 34.08
CA ARG A 313 52.14 20.00 33.58
C ARG A 313 51.45 20.91 32.57
N HIS A 314 50.55 20.34 31.78
CA HIS A 314 49.70 21.12 30.88
C HIS A 314 48.49 21.72 31.61
N SER A 315 48.05 22.90 31.17
CA SER A 315 46.73 23.47 31.47
C SER A 315 46.06 23.85 30.16
N ASN A 316 44.77 23.53 30.02
CA ASN A 316 43.97 23.96 28.87
C ASN A 316 43.65 25.48 28.94
N GLY A 317 43.78 26.08 30.12
CA GLY A 317 43.57 27.51 30.35
C GLY A 317 42.12 27.91 30.61
N LEU A 318 41.96 29.04 31.30
CA LEU A 318 40.66 29.62 31.67
C LEU A 318 39.82 29.96 30.43
N THR A 319 40.46 30.43 29.35
CA THR A 319 39.78 30.79 28.11
C THR A 319 39.12 29.58 27.44
N ALA A 320 39.84 28.44 27.39
CA ALA A 320 39.29 27.19 26.87
C ALA A 320 38.17 26.67 27.77
N ALA A 321 38.35 26.67 29.10
CA ALA A 321 37.31 26.22 30.03
C ALA A 321 36.00 27.02 29.92
N ILE A 322 36.08 28.34 29.71
CA ILE A 322 34.92 29.20 29.43
C ILE A 322 34.29 28.80 28.08
N GLY A 323 35.09 28.66 27.02
CA GLY A 323 34.62 28.28 25.68
C GLY A 323 33.92 26.91 25.67
N ASP A 324 34.51 25.92 26.33
CA ASP A 324 33.97 24.56 26.46
C ASP A 324 32.66 24.58 27.26
N GLY A 325 32.61 25.32 28.37
CA GLY A 325 31.40 25.52 29.17
C GLY A 325 30.27 26.12 28.35
N LYS A 326 30.52 27.24 27.64
CA LYS A 326 29.54 27.89 26.78
C LYS A 326 29.04 26.96 25.67
N SER A 327 29.96 26.27 25.00
CA SER A 327 29.62 25.35 23.92
C SER A 327 28.76 24.20 24.42
N SER A 328 29.13 23.62 25.57
CA SER A 328 28.36 22.56 26.23
C SER A 328 26.95 23.00 26.60
N LEU A 329 26.79 24.17 27.25
CA LEU A 329 25.48 24.68 27.65
C LEU A 329 24.61 25.04 26.43
N LYS A 330 25.20 25.58 25.36
CA LYS A 330 24.49 25.90 24.12
C LYS A 330 23.82 24.66 23.50
N THR A 331 24.45 23.48 23.56
CA THR A 331 23.84 22.25 23.04
C THR A 331 22.49 21.92 23.68
N TYR A 332 22.26 22.31 24.94
CA TYR A 332 20.98 22.09 25.61
C TYR A 332 19.89 23.03 25.11
N LYS A 333 20.26 24.25 24.69
CA LYS A 333 19.33 25.16 24.02
C LYS A 333 18.86 24.56 22.70
N ASP A 334 19.79 24.04 21.90
CA ASP A 334 19.46 23.35 20.65
C ASP A 334 18.54 22.13 20.91
N LYS A 335 18.77 21.39 22.01
CA LYS A 335 17.88 20.29 22.41
C LYS A 335 16.47 20.73 22.80
N LEU A 336 16.31 21.89 23.44
CA LEU A 336 14.98 22.46 23.72
C LEU A 336 14.23 22.79 22.42
N ASP A 337 14.93 23.33 21.41
CA ASP A 337 14.34 23.60 20.11
C ASP A 337 13.91 22.31 19.40
N ILE A 338 14.75 21.26 19.43
CA ILE A 338 14.42 19.95 18.86
C ILE A 338 13.24 19.31 19.62
N LEU A 339 13.14 19.49 20.94
CA LEU A 339 11.99 19.01 21.73
C LEU A 339 10.69 19.64 21.23
N VAL A 340 10.66 20.96 20.99
CA VAL A 340 9.49 21.65 20.42
C VAL A 340 9.13 21.11 19.05
N GLN A 341 10.12 20.89 18.19
CA GLN A 341 9.90 20.29 16.86
C GLN A 341 9.25 18.90 16.97
N LYS A 342 9.82 18.01 17.78
CA LYS A 342 9.34 16.64 17.93
C LYS A 342 7.95 16.56 18.55
N CYS A 343 7.67 17.40 19.54
CA CYS A 343 6.34 17.52 20.12
C CYS A 343 5.32 18.08 19.11
N THR A 344 5.73 18.98 18.21
CA THR A 344 4.89 19.48 17.12
C THR A 344 4.57 18.38 16.10
N GLU A 345 5.58 17.62 15.67
CA GLU A 345 5.39 16.45 14.79
C GLU A 345 4.40 15.44 15.40
N ALA A 346 4.53 15.16 16.71
CA ALA A 346 3.63 14.25 17.42
C ALA A 346 2.19 14.77 17.50
N ASP A 347 1.97 16.06 17.74
CA ASP A 347 0.62 16.64 17.77
C ASP A 347 -0.06 16.61 16.39
N ILE A 348 0.68 16.80 15.29
CA ILE A 348 0.15 16.65 13.92
C ILE A 348 -0.36 15.21 13.71
N LYS A 349 0.45 14.21 14.08
CA LYS A 349 0.06 12.80 13.95
C LYS A 349 -1.13 12.43 14.84
N LYS A 350 -1.24 13.04 16.02
CA LYS A 350 -2.40 12.85 16.90
C LYS A 350 -3.67 13.50 16.35
N GLN A 351 -3.58 14.61 15.61
CA GLN A 351 -4.74 15.17 14.91
C GLN A 351 -5.23 14.24 13.79
N GLU A 352 -4.32 13.67 13.00
CA GLU A 352 -4.63 12.64 12.01
C GLU A 352 -5.30 11.42 12.67
N LEU A 353 -4.73 10.93 13.78
CA LEU A 353 -5.30 9.85 14.58
C LEU A 353 -6.72 10.17 15.07
N SER A 354 -6.96 11.38 15.59
CA SER A 354 -8.29 11.80 16.04
C SER A 354 -9.32 11.72 14.92
N ARG A 355 -8.98 12.19 13.72
CA ARG A 355 -9.87 12.15 12.56
C ARG A 355 -10.22 10.71 12.18
N LEU A 356 -9.22 9.83 12.13
CA LEU A 356 -9.43 8.41 11.80
C LEU A 356 -10.27 7.69 12.85
N VAL A 357 -10.05 7.99 14.14
CA VAL A 357 -10.85 7.42 15.24
C VAL A 357 -12.30 7.88 15.16
N ASP A 358 -12.56 9.14 14.83
CA ASP A 358 -13.93 9.65 14.63
C ASP A 358 -14.60 9.01 13.40
N GLU A 359 -13.85 8.81 12.32
CA GLU A 359 -14.31 8.13 11.11
C GLU A 359 -14.67 6.66 11.38
N LEU A 360 -13.83 5.93 12.12
CA LEU A 360 -14.11 4.57 12.55
C LEU A 360 -15.36 4.51 13.44
N ASP A 361 -15.46 5.40 14.43
CA ASP A 361 -16.60 5.44 15.36
C ASP A 361 -17.91 5.72 14.60
N GLN A 362 -17.91 6.65 13.64
CA GLN A 362 -19.08 6.88 12.78
C GLN A 362 -19.43 5.64 11.95
N LYS A 363 -18.42 4.96 11.40
CA LYS A 363 -18.64 3.78 10.56
C LYS A 363 -19.21 2.60 11.36
N LEU A 364 -18.68 2.34 12.56
CA LEU A 364 -19.18 1.27 13.43
C LEU A 364 -20.58 1.56 13.98
N ASN A 365 -21.00 2.83 14.03
CA ASN A 365 -22.33 3.23 14.48
C ASN A 365 -23.36 3.39 13.34
N SER A 366 -22.99 3.12 12.08
CA SER A 366 -23.93 3.26 10.95
C SER A 366 -24.95 2.12 10.87
N GLY A 367 -24.68 0.98 11.51
CA GLY A 367 -25.49 -0.25 11.42
C GLY A 367 -25.28 -1.03 10.12
N GLU A 368 -24.29 -0.65 9.31
CA GLU A 368 -23.99 -1.27 8.02
C GLU A 368 -22.98 -2.43 8.14
N CYS A 369 -22.21 -2.48 9.22
CA CYS A 369 -21.22 -3.52 9.48
C CYS A 369 -21.85 -4.75 10.13
N THR A 370 -21.05 -5.80 10.30
CA THR A 370 -21.44 -6.99 11.07
C THR A 370 -21.47 -6.66 12.57
N GLU A 371 -22.52 -7.11 13.29
CA GLU A 371 -22.76 -6.74 14.70
C GLU A 371 -21.59 -7.12 15.62
N GLU A 372 -20.95 -8.27 15.35
CA GLU A 372 -19.74 -8.70 16.04
C GLU A 372 -18.59 -7.70 15.88
N LEU A 373 -18.38 -7.20 14.65
CA LEU A 373 -17.33 -6.24 14.34
C LEU A 373 -17.60 -4.91 15.04
N GLU A 374 -18.81 -4.37 14.90
CA GLU A 374 -19.26 -3.11 15.54
C GLU A 374 -19.00 -3.13 17.05
N ARG A 375 -19.50 -4.16 17.74
CA ARG A 375 -19.35 -4.30 19.18
C ARG A 375 -17.90 -4.45 19.62
N LYS A 376 -17.08 -5.19 18.87
CA LYS A 376 -15.72 -5.56 19.30
C LYS A 376 -14.70 -4.47 18.97
N MET A 377 -14.76 -3.88 17.78
CA MET A 377 -13.91 -2.76 17.41
C MET A 377 -14.31 -1.47 18.14
N GLY A 378 -15.59 -1.28 18.46
CA GLY A 378 -16.07 -0.14 19.26
C GLY A 378 -15.41 -0.04 20.65
N LEU A 379 -15.04 -1.18 21.26
CA LEU A 379 -14.33 -1.20 22.54
C LEU A 379 -12.90 -0.63 22.46
N LEU A 380 -12.28 -0.63 21.27
CA LEU A 380 -10.93 -0.12 21.06
C LEU A 380 -10.89 1.41 20.88
N VAL A 381 -12.01 2.03 20.50
CA VAL A 381 -12.10 3.49 20.30
C VAL A 381 -11.67 4.27 21.54
N ALA A 382 -12.05 3.80 22.74
CA ALA A 382 -11.65 4.42 24.00
C ALA A 382 -10.13 4.32 24.25
N ASP A 383 -9.52 3.17 23.92
CA ASP A 383 -8.07 2.96 24.02
C ASP A 383 -7.33 3.94 23.10
N TYR A 384 -7.82 4.14 21.86
CA TYR A 384 -7.22 5.07 20.90
C TYR A 384 -7.32 6.53 21.33
N ARG A 385 -8.47 6.97 21.86
CA ARG A 385 -8.65 8.35 22.34
C ARG A 385 -7.74 8.70 23.52
N SER A 386 -7.26 7.70 24.29
CA SER A 386 -6.34 7.95 25.41
C SER A 386 -5.01 8.59 24.99
N LEU A 387 -4.55 8.36 23.75
CA LEU A 387 -3.34 8.96 23.19
C LEU A 387 -3.48 10.44 22.88
N LEU A 388 -4.71 10.95 22.78
CA LEU A 388 -5.02 12.32 22.37
C LEU A 388 -5.05 13.31 23.55
N LYS A 389 -4.89 12.83 24.80
CA LYS A 389 -5.10 13.61 26.03
C LYS A 389 -4.25 14.87 26.17
N TYR A 390 -3.00 14.83 25.74
CA TYR A 390 -1.97 15.83 26.08
C TYR A 390 -1.69 16.80 24.92
N GLU A 391 -1.40 18.08 25.15
CA GLU A 391 -1.00 19.03 24.09
C GLU A 391 0.54 19.21 24.09
N LEU A 392 1.24 18.38 23.33
CA LEU A 392 2.69 18.19 23.50
C LEU A 392 3.49 19.42 23.09
N LYS A 393 3.09 20.09 22.00
CA LYS A 393 3.75 21.31 21.54
C LYS A 393 3.74 22.39 22.63
N LYS A 394 2.57 22.62 23.26
CA LYS A 394 2.44 23.60 24.35
C LYS A 394 3.33 23.26 25.54
N MET A 395 3.47 21.98 25.87
CA MET A 395 4.36 21.51 26.95
C MET A 395 5.82 21.85 26.66
N ALA A 396 6.28 21.57 25.44
CA ALA A 396 7.66 21.84 25.03
C ALA A 396 7.94 23.34 24.94
N GLU A 397 7.01 24.12 24.38
CA GLU A 397 7.11 25.59 24.31
C GLU A 397 7.17 26.22 25.71
N ALA A 398 6.40 25.71 26.67
CA ALA A 398 6.46 26.18 28.06
C ALA A 398 7.83 25.97 28.70
N MET A 399 8.46 24.81 28.46
CA MET A 399 9.82 24.53 28.94
C MET A 399 10.85 25.41 28.24
N GLN A 400 10.79 25.50 26.91
CA GLN A 400 11.69 26.33 26.11
C GLN A 400 11.62 27.82 26.52
N ALA A 401 10.41 28.34 26.74
CA ALA A 401 10.20 29.72 27.18
C ALA A 401 10.77 29.99 28.59
N LYS A 402 10.79 28.97 29.45
CA LYS A 402 11.34 29.07 30.81
C LYS A 402 12.86 28.94 30.83
N ASP A 403 13.39 27.89 30.21
CA ASP A 403 14.78 27.50 30.36
C ASP A 403 15.69 28.05 29.25
N GLY A 404 15.17 28.31 28.05
CA GLY A 404 15.96 28.91 26.96
C GLY A 404 16.63 30.24 27.33
N PRO A 405 15.86 31.25 27.80
CA PRO A 405 16.43 32.51 28.27
C PRO A 405 17.36 32.36 29.48
N TYR A 406 17.10 31.37 30.34
CA TYR A 406 17.97 31.07 31.47
C TYR A 406 19.35 30.58 30.99
N ILE A 407 19.40 29.65 30.04
CA ILE A 407 20.65 29.17 29.44
C ILE A 407 21.45 30.33 28.84
N ASP A 408 20.80 31.22 28.08
CA ASP A 408 21.45 32.40 27.51
C ASP A 408 22.05 33.30 28.61
N SER A 409 21.33 33.49 29.72
CA SER A 409 21.81 34.29 30.85
C SER A 409 23.05 33.66 31.52
N VAL A 410 23.12 32.34 31.58
CA VAL A 410 24.28 31.62 32.16
C VAL A 410 25.48 31.72 31.22
N ILE A 411 25.26 31.54 29.91
CA ILE A 411 26.30 31.73 28.89
C ILE A 411 26.88 33.15 28.95
N ALA A 412 26.05 34.17 29.12
CA ALA A 412 26.50 35.55 29.27
C ALA A 412 27.34 35.75 30.55
N LYS A 413 26.97 35.13 31.68
CA LYS A 413 27.77 35.18 32.91
C LYS A 413 29.15 34.55 32.75
N LEU A 414 29.30 33.52 31.92
CA LEU A 414 30.60 32.91 31.63
C LEU A 414 31.53 33.88 30.89
N ASP A 415 30.99 34.80 30.08
CA ASP A 415 31.80 35.83 29.39
C ASP A 415 32.36 36.89 30.34
N GLU A 416 31.71 37.10 31.48
CA GLU A 416 32.08 38.09 32.51
C GLU A 416 33.16 37.59 33.49
N VAL A 417 33.64 36.35 33.32
CA VAL A 417 34.60 35.72 34.23
C VAL A 417 35.92 36.47 34.24
N SER A 418 36.40 36.76 35.45
CA SER A 418 37.66 37.44 35.74
C SER A 418 38.11 37.09 37.17
N TYR A 419 39.34 37.46 37.54
CA TYR A 419 39.86 37.19 38.87
C TYR A 419 39.75 38.44 39.78
N GLY A 420 39.21 38.29 40.99
CA GLY A 420 39.04 39.40 41.92
C GLY A 420 37.89 39.19 42.91
N ASN A 421 37.64 40.17 43.76
CA ASN A 421 36.47 40.15 44.66
C ASN A 421 35.18 40.39 43.86
N ILE A 422 34.45 39.32 43.55
CA ILE A 422 33.23 39.36 42.75
C ILE A 422 32.05 40.07 43.45
N ALA A 423 32.08 40.20 44.77
CA ALA A 423 30.99 40.82 45.53
C ALA A 423 31.06 42.36 45.56
N THR A 424 32.28 42.91 45.58
CA THR A 424 32.52 44.37 45.69
C THR A 424 33.09 44.97 44.40
N ASN A 425 33.40 44.13 43.41
CA ASN A 425 34.03 44.51 42.15
C ASN A 425 35.43 45.15 42.30
N SER A 426 36.03 45.08 43.49
CA SER A 426 37.35 45.64 43.81
C SER A 426 37.97 44.95 45.04
N PRO A 427 39.23 44.49 44.99
CA PRO A 427 40.17 44.51 43.86
C PRO A 427 39.80 43.46 42.78
N ARG A 428 39.94 43.81 41.50
CA ARG A 428 39.61 42.93 40.35
C ARG A 428 40.58 43.16 39.19
N ILE A 429 40.92 42.10 38.47
CA ILE A 429 41.78 42.11 37.30
C ILE A 429 41.18 41.25 36.18
N SER A 430 41.15 41.79 34.96
CA SER A 430 40.61 41.07 33.81
C SER A 430 41.51 39.91 33.39
N LYS A 431 40.95 38.94 32.66
CA LYS A 431 41.73 37.81 32.11
C LYS A 431 42.82 38.30 31.16
N GLU A 432 42.56 39.33 30.36
CA GLU A 432 43.53 39.95 29.45
C GLU A 432 44.70 40.55 30.23
N ASN A 433 44.41 41.27 31.32
CA ASN A 433 45.46 41.88 32.15
C ASN A 433 46.26 40.82 32.92
N LEU A 434 45.62 39.75 33.41
CA LEU A 434 46.32 38.60 34.01
C LEU A 434 47.25 37.89 33.01
N GLN A 435 46.84 37.80 31.75
CA GLN A 435 47.66 37.20 30.69
C GLN A 435 48.89 38.07 30.35
N MET A 436 48.81 39.37 30.61
CA MET A 436 49.82 40.38 30.28
C MET A 436 50.56 40.94 31.49
N LEU A 437 50.57 40.25 32.64
CA LEU A 437 51.26 40.72 33.86
C LEU A 437 52.74 41.08 33.66
N SER A 438 53.43 40.48 32.70
CA SER A 438 54.83 40.81 32.36
C SER A 438 54.99 42.17 31.67
N ALA A 439 53.91 42.77 31.18
CA ALA A 439 53.87 44.04 30.49
C ALA A 439 53.28 45.18 31.35
N ILE A 440 52.94 44.89 32.61
CA ILE A 440 52.32 45.84 33.53
C ILE A 440 53.30 46.14 34.67
N ALA A 441 53.81 47.37 34.71
CA ALA A 441 54.90 47.78 35.61
C ALA A 441 54.55 47.60 37.10
N GLU A 442 53.28 47.72 37.46
CA GLU A 442 52.82 47.48 38.84
C GLU A 442 53.01 46.02 39.31
N TYR A 443 53.20 45.10 38.38
CA TYR A 443 53.47 43.68 38.63
C TYR A 443 54.93 43.30 38.41
N ASP A 444 55.88 44.25 38.41
CA ASP A 444 57.32 43.98 38.36
C ASP A 444 57.89 43.59 39.73
N ILE A 445 59.00 42.87 39.73
CA ILE A 445 59.55 42.27 40.97
C ILE A 445 60.17 43.32 41.89
N ASP A 446 60.72 44.39 41.31
CA ASP A 446 61.35 45.52 41.99
C ASP A 446 60.36 46.65 42.33
N PHE A 447 59.07 46.47 42.04
CA PHE A 447 58.02 47.47 42.30
C PHE A 447 58.07 48.02 43.72
N GLU A 448 58.24 47.17 44.74
CA GLU A 448 58.34 47.61 46.14
C GLU A 448 59.57 48.49 46.40
N ILE A 449 60.69 48.22 45.71
CA ILE A 449 61.94 48.99 45.83
C ILE A 449 61.78 50.34 45.14
N ILE A 450 61.26 50.35 43.90
CA ILE A 450 61.00 51.58 43.13
C ILE A 450 59.98 52.48 43.85
N ASN A 451 58.93 51.90 44.41
CA ASN A 451 57.86 52.64 45.09
C ASN A 451 58.29 53.20 46.46
N ARG A 452 59.29 52.59 47.14
CA ARG A 452 59.94 53.20 48.32
C ARG A 452 60.68 54.50 47.98
N LEU A 453 61.17 54.63 46.74
CA LEU A 453 61.84 55.84 46.25
C LEU A 453 60.82 56.95 45.85
N ASN A 454 59.53 56.62 45.68
CA ASN A 454 58.43 57.54 45.34
C ASN A 454 57.14 57.20 46.13
N PRO A 455 57.00 57.63 47.40
CA PRO A 455 55.92 57.17 48.27
C PRO A 455 54.54 57.71 47.84
N GLY A 456 53.61 56.81 47.52
CA GLY A 456 52.21 57.21 47.28
C GLY A 456 51.22 56.15 46.77
N ARG A 457 51.65 54.93 46.40
CA ARG A 457 50.72 53.90 45.87
C ARG A 457 50.85 52.56 46.61
N PRO A 458 49.76 51.95 47.12
CA PRO A 458 49.81 50.60 47.68
C PRO A 458 50.09 49.56 46.58
N ASP A 459 50.78 48.47 46.92
CA ASP A 459 51.05 47.36 45.99
C ASP A 459 49.73 46.70 45.54
N PRO A 460 49.36 46.76 44.24
CA PRO A 460 48.12 46.17 43.74
C PRO A 460 48.11 44.63 43.74
N LEU A 461 49.25 43.97 43.87
CA LEU A 461 49.33 42.51 44.00
C LEU A 461 48.87 42.04 45.39
N THR A 462 49.14 42.82 46.43
CA THR A 462 48.80 42.49 47.82
C THR A 462 47.30 42.23 48.04
N PRO A 463 46.37 43.12 47.63
CA PRO A 463 44.94 42.89 47.83
C PRO A 463 44.38 41.81 46.89
N LEU A 464 45.00 41.54 45.73
CA LEU A 464 44.59 40.45 44.83
C LEU A 464 45.01 39.06 45.35
N ALA A 465 46.26 38.91 45.80
CA ALA A 465 46.76 37.66 46.36
C ALA A 465 46.19 37.35 47.77
N GLY A 466 45.65 38.36 48.45
CA GLY A 466 45.02 38.24 49.77
C GLY A 466 43.56 37.78 49.75
N LEU A 467 42.99 37.49 48.59
CA LEU A 467 41.59 37.08 48.48
C LEU A 467 41.36 35.65 48.98
N GLY A 468 40.31 35.47 49.78
CA GLY A 468 39.78 34.16 50.15
C GLY A 468 38.98 33.52 49.00
N SER A 469 38.85 32.19 49.01
CA SER A 469 38.20 31.43 47.94
C SER A 469 36.75 31.83 47.65
N SER A 470 36.00 32.26 48.66
CA SER A 470 34.63 32.77 48.49
C SER A 470 34.55 34.12 47.77
N GLN A 471 35.67 34.85 47.65
CA GLN A 471 35.69 36.17 47.04
C GLN A 471 35.93 36.12 45.53
N TYR A 472 36.59 35.08 45.01
CA TYR A 472 36.91 34.98 43.57
C TYR A 472 36.23 33.80 42.85
N ARG A 473 35.63 32.85 43.58
CA ARG A 473 34.89 31.72 42.97
C ARG A 473 33.48 32.13 42.57
N TYR A 474 33.08 31.76 41.35
CA TYR A 474 31.73 32.04 40.82
C TYR A 474 30.75 30.97 41.31
N PRO A 475 29.63 31.35 41.96
CA PRO A 475 28.60 30.40 42.36
C PRO A 475 27.80 29.90 41.14
N VAL A 476 27.34 28.66 41.20
CA VAL A 476 26.47 28.07 40.17
C VAL A 476 25.06 28.67 40.28
N PRO A 477 24.45 29.22 39.19
CA PRO A 477 23.19 29.95 39.29
C PRO A 477 21.94 29.10 39.61
N ARG A 478 21.86 27.83 39.19
CA ARG A 478 20.80 26.85 39.56
C ARG A 478 19.34 27.29 39.33
N GLY A 479 19.06 27.94 38.20
CA GLY A 479 17.71 28.36 37.81
C GLY A 479 17.00 27.46 36.79
N PHE A 480 17.65 26.41 36.28
CA PHE A 480 17.07 25.47 35.30
C PHE A 480 16.00 24.57 35.93
N VAL A 481 14.87 24.41 35.24
CA VAL A 481 13.71 23.64 35.71
C VAL A 481 13.52 22.37 34.87
N LEU A 482 13.30 21.23 35.51
CA LEU A 482 13.09 19.96 34.80
C LEU A 482 11.70 19.88 34.17
N PHE A 483 11.54 19.16 33.07
CA PHE A 483 10.26 19.00 32.35
C PHE A 483 9.13 18.49 33.26
N GLN A 484 9.44 17.59 34.19
CA GLN A 484 8.52 17.01 35.17
C GLN A 484 8.25 17.90 36.39
N SER A 485 8.75 19.13 36.40
CA SER A 485 8.57 20.06 37.51
C SER A 485 7.12 20.53 37.65
N PRO A 486 6.60 20.68 38.88
CA PRO A 486 5.29 21.29 39.13
C PRO A 486 5.11 22.71 38.55
N VAL A 487 6.20 23.41 38.24
CA VAL A 487 6.16 24.72 37.54
C VAL A 487 5.43 24.62 36.20
N PHE A 488 5.44 23.45 35.56
CA PHE A 488 4.80 23.19 34.27
C PHE A 488 3.44 22.49 34.41
N SER A 489 2.81 22.50 35.59
CA SER A 489 1.50 21.87 35.79
C SER A 489 0.37 22.49 34.97
N SER A 490 0.46 23.77 34.59
CA SER A 490 -0.57 24.42 33.74
C SER A 490 -0.64 23.86 32.32
N THR A 491 0.42 23.19 31.87
CA THR A 491 0.50 22.53 30.56
C THR A 491 0.56 21.01 30.70
N ASP A 492 0.39 20.44 31.89
CA ASP A 492 0.40 19.00 32.17
C ASP A 492 1.72 18.25 31.91
N ASN A 493 2.86 18.94 31.82
CA ASN A 493 4.16 18.27 31.62
C ASN A 493 4.46 17.19 32.67
N PRO A 494 4.22 17.39 33.99
CA PRO A 494 4.45 16.33 34.97
C PRO A 494 3.57 15.11 34.75
N GLY A 495 2.31 15.32 34.33
CA GLY A 495 1.38 14.22 34.04
C GLY A 495 1.83 13.42 32.83
N PHE A 496 2.22 14.09 31.75
CA PHE A 496 2.74 13.44 30.55
C PHE A 496 4.08 12.74 30.80
N TYR A 497 5.01 13.38 31.51
CA TYR A 497 6.26 12.74 31.92
C TYR A 497 6.02 11.48 32.75
N SER A 498 5.03 11.50 33.65
CA SER A 498 4.68 10.31 34.44
C SER A 498 4.24 9.16 33.55
N VAL A 499 3.47 9.46 32.50
CA VAL A 499 3.05 8.47 31.49
C VAL A 499 4.25 7.93 30.72
N LEU A 500 5.09 8.81 30.16
CA LEU A 500 6.30 8.39 29.45
C LEU A 500 7.24 7.59 30.35
N SER A 501 7.38 8.01 31.61
CA SER A 501 8.24 7.34 32.57
C SER A 501 7.71 5.95 32.91
N LEU A 502 6.41 5.81 33.10
CA LEU A 502 5.79 4.48 33.27
C LEU A 502 6.09 3.59 32.07
N TRP A 503 5.99 4.13 30.85
CA TRP A 503 6.14 3.39 29.59
C TRP A 503 7.57 3.04 29.20
N TYR A 504 8.54 3.88 29.57
CA TYR A 504 9.90 3.83 29.04
C TYR A 504 11.01 3.77 30.11
N THR A 505 10.70 3.98 31.40
CA THR A 505 11.67 3.80 32.52
C THR A 505 11.43 2.49 33.29
N SER A 506 10.17 2.08 33.47
CA SER A 506 9.79 0.83 34.15
C SER A 506 10.04 -0.42 33.30
N SER A 507 10.21 -0.22 32.00
CA SER A 507 10.77 -1.20 31.08
C SER A 507 12.28 -1.24 31.31
N SER A 508 12.79 -2.22 32.06
CA SER A 508 14.18 -2.66 31.83
C SER A 508 14.40 -2.83 30.32
N GLY A 509 15.63 -2.69 29.82
CA GLY A 509 15.90 -2.85 28.37
C GLY A 509 15.22 -4.07 27.73
N SER A 510 14.89 -5.09 28.53
CA SER A 510 14.03 -6.22 28.20
C SER A 510 12.62 -5.90 27.67
N THR A 511 11.81 -4.96 28.20
CA THR A 511 10.40 -4.80 27.76
C THR A 511 10.27 -4.03 26.45
N GLN A 512 11.13 -3.03 26.24
CA GLN A 512 11.28 -2.41 24.92
C GLN A 512 11.78 -3.45 23.91
N GLN A 513 12.83 -4.20 24.25
CA GLN A 513 13.35 -5.27 23.41
C GLN A 513 12.28 -6.35 23.14
N GLN A 514 11.43 -6.69 24.11
CA GLN A 514 10.30 -7.62 23.93
C GLN A 514 9.26 -7.08 22.96
N ARG A 515 8.94 -5.77 22.99
CA ARG A 515 8.03 -5.15 22.01
C ARG A 515 8.59 -5.15 20.61
N ASP A 516 9.85 -4.74 20.48
CA ASP A 516 10.51 -4.65 19.19
C ASP A 516 10.66 -6.08 18.62
N ASN A 517 11.08 -7.06 19.44
CA ASN A 517 11.08 -8.49 19.08
C ASN A 517 9.69 -9.02 18.71
N ALA A 518 8.64 -8.58 19.41
CA ALA A 518 7.28 -9.01 19.12
C ALA A 518 6.83 -8.52 17.74
N THR A 519 7.11 -7.26 17.45
CA THR A 519 6.82 -6.65 16.15
C THR A 519 7.60 -7.36 15.04
N ASP A 520 8.91 -7.58 15.23
CA ASP A 520 9.76 -8.30 14.28
C ASP A 520 9.25 -9.73 14.03
N ASN A 521 8.94 -10.48 15.09
CA ASN A 521 8.47 -11.87 14.97
C ASN A 521 7.12 -11.99 14.26
N ILE A 522 6.18 -11.07 14.54
CA ILE A 522 4.88 -11.07 13.86
C ILE A 522 5.07 -10.67 12.39
N THR A 523 5.93 -9.70 12.10
CA THR A 523 6.26 -9.29 10.73
C THR A 523 6.86 -10.46 9.95
N GLY A 524 7.81 -11.21 10.53
CA GLY A 524 8.39 -12.40 9.91
C GLY A 524 7.36 -13.49 9.60
N ILE A 525 6.35 -13.67 10.45
CA ILE A 525 5.23 -14.60 10.17
C ILE A 525 4.41 -14.12 8.97
N ILE A 526 4.15 -12.81 8.86
CA ILE A 526 3.45 -12.24 7.71
C ILE A 526 4.31 -12.40 6.43
N GLY A 527 5.63 -12.32 6.53
CA GLY A 527 6.57 -12.70 5.47
C GLY A 527 6.46 -14.18 5.08
N GLU A 528 6.45 -15.10 6.03
CA GLU A 528 6.26 -16.54 5.75
C GLU A 528 4.90 -16.83 5.07
N VAL A 529 3.85 -16.05 5.37
CA VAL A 529 2.56 -16.14 4.66
C VAL A 529 2.71 -15.75 3.20
N GLN A 530 3.46 -14.69 2.90
CA GLN A 530 3.74 -14.29 1.51
C GLN A 530 4.45 -15.42 0.77
N ASP A 531 5.51 -16.00 1.33
CA ASP A 531 6.23 -17.13 0.71
C ASP A 531 5.29 -18.32 0.42
N PHE A 532 4.41 -18.64 1.37
CA PHE A 532 3.41 -19.69 1.20
C PHE A 532 2.40 -19.36 0.08
N LEU A 533 1.95 -18.09 0.00
CA LEU A 533 1.04 -17.62 -1.04
C LEU A 533 1.70 -17.64 -2.41
N GLU A 534 2.95 -17.18 -2.54
CA GLU A 534 3.72 -17.22 -3.77
C GLU A 534 3.86 -18.66 -4.30
N GLY A 535 4.14 -19.62 -3.41
CA GLY A 535 4.16 -21.04 -3.76
C GLY A 535 2.78 -21.58 -4.17
N LEU A 536 1.71 -21.08 -3.55
CA LEU A 536 0.35 -21.47 -3.91
C LEU A 536 -0.05 -20.96 -5.29
N LEU A 537 0.37 -19.75 -5.65
CA LEU A 537 -0.04 -19.03 -6.87
C LEU A 537 0.73 -19.47 -8.13
N VAL A 538 1.62 -20.45 -8.03
CA VAL A 538 2.30 -21.06 -9.18
C VAL A 538 1.30 -21.82 -10.06
N TYR A 539 1.40 -21.63 -11.38
CA TYR A 539 0.61 -22.34 -12.40
C TYR A 539 1.14 -23.78 -12.55
N ASP A 540 0.25 -24.77 -12.42
CA ASP A 540 0.55 -26.18 -12.63
C ASP A 540 0.75 -26.45 -14.14
N PRO A 541 1.76 -27.20 -14.61
CA PRO A 541 2.05 -27.39 -16.04
C PRO A 541 1.04 -28.18 -16.90
N ASP A 542 -0.10 -28.64 -16.38
CA ASP A 542 -1.12 -29.38 -17.17
C ASP A 542 -2.57 -28.84 -17.10
N PRO A 543 -2.89 -27.54 -17.34
CA PRO A 543 -4.25 -27.02 -17.11
C PRO A 543 -5.07 -26.86 -18.39
N GLY A 544 -4.44 -26.56 -19.53
CA GLY A 544 -5.06 -25.95 -20.70
C GLY A 544 -4.06 -24.92 -21.28
N ALA A 545 -4.45 -24.15 -22.28
CA ALA A 545 -3.59 -23.10 -22.83
C ALA A 545 -3.31 -22.02 -21.78
N GLU A 546 -2.07 -21.52 -21.73
CA GLU A 546 -1.67 -20.42 -20.84
C GLU A 546 -1.90 -19.06 -21.52
N TYR A 547 -1.79 -18.96 -22.83
CA TYR A 547 -2.00 -17.71 -23.57
C TYR A 547 -2.76 -17.90 -24.89
N TYR A 548 -3.61 -16.94 -25.23
CA TYR A 548 -4.07 -16.75 -26.61
C TYR A 548 -3.34 -15.54 -27.23
N LYS A 549 -2.51 -15.79 -28.25
CA LYS A 549 -1.75 -14.75 -28.98
C LYS A 549 -1.96 -14.92 -30.49
N PRO A 550 -2.87 -14.17 -31.13
CA PRO A 550 -3.08 -14.27 -32.57
C PRO A 550 -1.82 -13.80 -33.33
N GLN A 551 -1.58 -14.33 -34.53
CA GLN A 551 -0.49 -13.85 -35.39
C GLN A 551 -0.67 -12.36 -35.72
N SER A 552 0.43 -11.60 -35.63
CA SER A 552 0.45 -10.15 -35.83
C SER A 552 -0.15 -9.74 -37.18
N GLY A 553 -1.32 -9.10 -37.18
CA GLY A 553 -1.97 -8.60 -38.40
C GLY A 553 -3.50 -8.70 -38.40
N GLU A 554 -4.05 -9.59 -37.59
CA GLU A 554 -5.49 -9.60 -37.28
C GLU A 554 -5.71 -8.75 -36.04
N SER A 555 -6.70 -7.85 -36.07
CA SER A 555 -7.01 -7.01 -34.91
C SER A 555 -7.22 -7.89 -33.68
N GLN A 556 -6.71 -7.48 -32.50
CA GLN A 556 -7.27 -7.82 -31.18
C GLN A 556 -8.73 -7.32 -31.04
N GLY A 557 -9.52 -7.42 -32.11
CA GLY A 557 -10.86 -6.89 -32.21
C GLY A 557 -11.78 -7.86 -31.54
N SER A 558 -12.21 -7.52 -30.33
CA SER A 558 -13.34 -8.06 -29.57
C SER A 558 -13.01 -8.91 -28.34
N PHE A 559 -11.76 -9.23 -28.00
CA PHE A 559 -11.48 -9.80 -26.67
C PHE A 559 -11.53 -8.68 -25.62
N GLY A 560 -12.30 -8.89 -24.56
CA GLY A 560 -12.44 -7.90 -23.48
C GLY A 560 -11.08 -7.52 -22.88
N THR A 561 -10.86 -6.24 -22.58
CA THR A 561 -9.72 -5.83 -21.75
C THR A 561 -9.97 -6.24 -20.29
N PRO A 562 -8.92 -6.44 -19.48
CA PRO A 562 -9.08 -6.60 -18.03
C PRO A 562 -9.94 -5.48 -17.45
N GLY A 563 -10.82 -5.82 -16.50
CA GLY A 563 -11.73 -4.85 -15.89
C GLY A 563 -10.99 -3.78 -15.09
N THR A 564 -11.61 -2.62 -14.85
CA THR A 564 -11.06 -1.61 -13.92
C THR A 564 -10.91 -2.23 -12.52
N GLY A 565 -9.68 -2.24 -11.98
CA GLY A 565 -9.33 -2.88 -10.69
C GLY A 565 -8.65 -4.26 -10.80
N ALA A 566 -8.61 -4.84 -12.01
CA ALA A 566 -7.99 -6.15 -12.28
C ALA A 566 -6.51 -6.25 -11.83
N ASP A 567 -5.71 -5.22 -12.08
CA ASP A 567 -4.28 -5.17 -11.70
C ASP A 567 -4.06 -5.07 -10.18
N GLU A 568 -5.00 -4.44 -9.45
CA GLU A 568 -4.93 -4.28 -7.99
C GLU A 568 -5.20 -5.61 -7.26
N MET A 569 -5.98 -6.50 -7.88
CA MET A 569 -6.37 -7.80 -7.32
C MET A 569 -5.37 -8.91 -7.65
N ALA A 570 -4.66 -8.77 -8.79
CA ALA A 570 -3.65 -9.72 -9.26
C ALA A 570 -2.35 -9.71 -8.44
N SER A 571 -2.16 -8.71 -7.58
CA SER A 571 -0.92 -8.49 -6.84
C SER A 571 -1.03 -8.74 -5.33
N PHE A 572 -2.25 -8.75 -4.76
CA PHE A 572 -2.44 -8.97 -3.32
C PHE A 572 -1.94 -10.37 -2.91
N GLY A 573 -1.02 -10.39 -1.95
CA GLY A 573 -0.34 -11.61 -1.50
C GLY A 573 0.99 -11.90 -2.21
N THR A 574 1.40 -11.08 -3.18
CA THR A 574 2.67 -11.27 -3.93
C THR A 574 3.47 -9.98 -4.19
N ASP A 575 2.89 -8.81 -3.90
CA ASP A 575 3.56 -7.52 -4.08
C ASP A 575 4.10 -6.96 -2.75
N GLY A 576 5.25 -6.30 -2.83
CA GLY A 576 6.04 -5.84 -1.70
C GLY A 576 6.81 -6.97 -1.00
N ASN A 577 7.62 -6.59 0.00
CA ASN A 577 8.31 -7.53 0.88
C ASN A 577 7.60 -7.53 2.25
N TRP A 578 6.77 -8.54 2.51
CA TRP A 578 5.93 -8.58 3.71
C TRP A 578 6.73 -8.88 5.00
N ASP A 579 8.00 -9.28 4.87
CA ASP A 579 8.96 -9.40 5.97
C ASP A 579 9.48 -8.02 6.47
N GLU A 580 9.16 -6.93 5.78
CA GLU A 580 9.48 -5.56 6.22
C GLU A 580 8.37 -4.98 7.13
N GLU A 581 8.79 -4.33 8.23
CA GLU A 581 7.88 -3.77 9.25
C GLU A 581 6.83 -2.84 8.61
N GLY A 582 5.56 -3.25 8.70
CA GLY A 582 4.42 -2.48 8.21
C GLY A 582 4.05 -2.70 6.74
N VAL A 583 4.91 -3.32 5.92
CA VAL A 583 4.64 -3.49 4.47
C VAL A 583 3.47 -4.44 4.22
N GLY A 584 3.44 -5.61 4.85
CA GLY A 584 2.31 -6.55 4.68
C GLY A 584 0.97 -5.97 5.14
N MET A 585 1.00 -5.15 6.20
CA MET A 585 -0.17 -4.43 6.72
C MET A 585 -0.63 -3.35 5.73
N GLU A 586 0.30 -2.58 5.17
CA GLU A 586 0.01 -1.58 4.13
C GLU A 586 -0.54 -2.21 2.85
N LYS A 587 0.04 -3.31 2.38
CA LYS A 587 -0.44 -4.03 1.19
C LYS A 587 -1.83 -4.61 1.38
N THR A 588 -2.12 -5.14 2.57
CA THR A 588 -3.47 -5.58 2.94
C THR A 588 -4.45 -4.41 2.93
N ARG A 589 -4.05 -3.27 3.49
CA ARG A 589 -4.83 -2.04 3.50
C ARG A 589 -5.13 -1.51 2.09
N GLU A 590 -4.13 -1.44 1.23
CA GLU A 590 -4.28 -1.05 -0.18
C GLU A 590 -5.31 -1.95 -0.89
N ALA A 591 -5.25 -3.26 -0.66
CA ALA A 591 -6.22 -4.21 -1.21
C ALA A 591 -7.64 -3.98 -0.65
N LEU A 592 -7.81 -3.69 0.64
CA LEU A 592 -9.12 -3.37 1.23
C LEU A 592 -9.73 -2.07 0.68
N GLY A 593 -8.90 -1.08 0.39
CA GLY A 593 -9.31 0.19 -0.21
C GLY A 593 -9.59 0.13 -1.72
N SER A 594 -9.37 -1.04 -2.35
CA SER A 594 -9.57 -1.19 -3.79
C SER A 594 -11.03 -1.06 -4.20
N SER A 595 -11.25 -0.74 -5.47
CA SER A 595 -12.61 -0.53 -6.01
C SER A 595 -13.49 -1.80 -5.99
N ILE A 596 -12.92 -2.98 -5.74
CA ILE A 596 -13.66 -4.24 -5.79
C ILE A 596 -14.82 -4.28 -4.81
N PHE A 597 -14.64 -3.86 -3.56
CA PHE A 597 -15.71 -3.92 -2.56
C PHE A 597 -16.88 -2.98 -2.90
N SER A 598 -16.60 -1.90 -3.64
CA SER A 598 -17.66 -1.06 -4.21
C SER A 598 -18.42 -1.78 -5.31
N GLN A 599 -17.74 -2.52 -6.19
CA GLN A 599 -18.36 -3.38 -7.21
C GLN A 599 -19.24 -4.47 -6.56
N ILE A 600 -18.82 -5.05 -5.44
CA ILE A 600 -19.65 -5.98 -4.64
C ILE A 600 -20.97 -5.30 -4.28
N GLY A 601 -20.93 -4.12 -3.64
CA GLY A 601 -22.14 -3.41 -3.24
C GLY A 601 -23.12 -3.13 -4.39
N GLU A 602 -22.61 -2.74 -5.56
CA GLU A 602 -23.42 -2.47 -6.76
C GLU A 602 -24.00 -3.74 -7.39
N ALA A 603 -23.22 -4.81 -7.45
CA ALA A 603 -23.60 -6.10 -8.03
C ALA A 603 -24.83 -6.69 -7.33
N MET A 604 -24.89 -6.59 -6.01
CA MET A 604 -25.99 -7.13 -5.20
C MET A 604 -27.34 -6.48 -5.49
N GLY A 605 -27.34 -5.20 -5.86
CA GLY A 605 -28.56 -4.48 -6.23
C GLY A 605 -29.17 -4.95 -7.56
N LYS A 606 -28.40 -5.68 -8.39
CA LYS A 606 -28.77 -6.09 -9.75
C LYS A 606 -28.74 -7.62 -9.95
N VAL A 607 -28.72 -8.40 -8.86
CA VAL A 607 -28.61 -9.87 -8.95
C VAL A 607 -29.71 -10.48 -9.81
N GLY A 608 -30.96 -9.99 -9.67
CA GLY A 608 -32.12 -10.52 -10.40
C GLY A 608 -31.98 -10.42 -11.91
N ASP A 609 -31.32 -9.37 -12.40
CA ASP A 609 -31.15 -9.11 -13.84
C ASP A 609 -30.08 -10.02 -14.48
N LYS A 610 -29.19 -10.61 -13.67
CA LYS A 610 -28.02 -11.35 -14.18
C LYS A 610 -27.99 -12.82 -13.76
N ILE A 611 -28.81 -13.24 -12.80
CA ILE A 611 -28.69 -14.55 -12.16
C ILE A 611 -28.70 -15.73 -13.14
N LEU A 612 -29.45 -15.61 -14.25
CA LEU A 612 -29.49 -16.63 -15.30
C LEU A 612 -28.21 -16.69 -16.14
N LEU A 613 -27.66 -15.53 -16.55
CA LEU A 613 -26.37 -15.45 -17.26
C LEU A 613 -25.25 -16.03 -16.40
N LEU A 614 -25.22 -15.66 -15.12
CA LEU A 614 -24.21 -16.12 -14.16
C LEU A 614 -24.30 -17.62 -13.92
N THR A 615 -25.52 -18.13 -13.77
CA THR A 615 -25.75 -19.58 -13.61
C THR A 615 -25.33 -20.33 -14.86
N TYR A 616 -25.63 -19.80 -16.05
CA TYR A 616 -25.15 -20.38 -17.29
C TYR A 616 -23.63 -20.42 -17.34
N ASP A 617 -22.97 -19.30 -17.10
CA ASP A 617 -21.51 -19.20 -17.17
C ASP A 617 -20.82 -20.12 -16.13
N SER A 618 -21.37 -20.22 -14.91
CA SER A 618 -20.80 -21.09 -13.88
C SER A 618 -20.94 -22.58 -14.17
N GLU A 619 -21.89 -22.97 -15.02
CA GLU A 619 -22.20 -24.37 -15.32
C GLU A 619 -21.79 -24.78 -16.76
N MET A 620 -21.31 -23.84 -17.58
CA MET A 620 -20.85 -24.11 -18.96
C MET A 620 -19.34 -24.07 -19.12
N PHE A 621 -18.62 -23.45 -18.19
CA PHE A 621 -17.18 -23.23 -18.29
C PHE A 621 -16.45 -23.83 -17.10
N SER A 622 -15.24 -24.34 -17.36
CA SER A 622 -14.36 -24.94 -16.36
C SER A 622 -13.70 -23.90 -15.44
N ASN A 623 -13.27 -24.34 -14.27
CA ASN A 623 -12.53 -23.55 -13.30
C ASN A 623 -11.40 -24.39 -12.69
N TRP A 624 -10.59 -23.79 -11.82
CA TRP A 624 -9.44 -24.47 -11.20
C TRP A 624 -9.78 -25.84 -10.59
N THR A 625 -10.96 -25.98 -9.99
CA THR A 625 -11.37 -27.22 -9.29
C THR A 625 -12.03 -28.27 -10.18
N THR A 626 -12.29 -27.99 -11.46
CA THR A 626 -12.96 -28.92 -12.38
C THR A 626 -12.21 -30.25 -12.51
N SER A 627 -10.89 -30.29 -12.40
CA SER A 627 -10.11 -31.54 -12.49
C SER A 627 -10.29 -32.49 -11.30
N PHE A 628 -10.95 -32.07 -10.23
CA PHE A 628 -11.26 -32.92 -9.08
C PHE A 628 -12.63 -33.61 -9.21
N GLU A 629 -13.40 -33.27 -10.24
CA GLU A 629 -14.70 -33.87 -10.53
C GLU A 629 -14.52 -35.12 -11.40
N GLU A 630 -15.38 -36.12 -11.18
CA GLU A 630 -15.42 -37.32 -12.01
C GLU A 630 -16.28 -37.03 -13.24
N ASP A 631 -15.68 -37.10 -14.43
CA ASP A 631 -16.31 -36.79 -15.73
C ASP A 631 -17.13 -35.48 -15.73
N PRO A 632 -16.47 -34.32 -15.51
CA PRO A 632 -17.17 -33.04 -15.43
C PRO A 632 -17.89 -32.74 -16.73
N ILE A 633 -19.16 -32.35 -16.64
CA ILE A 633 -20.01 -32.02 -17.78
C ILE A 633 -20.65 -30.66 -17.62
N THR A 634 -20.90 -29.99 -18.72
CA THR A 634 -21.65 -28.73 -18.76
C THR A 634 -23.15 -28.97 -18.58
N MET A 635 -23.91 -27.88 -18.39
CA MET A 635 -25.37 -27.92 -18.41
C MET A 635 -25.98 -28.44 -19.73
N SER A 636 -25.23 -28.41 -20.85
CA SER A 636 -25.65 -29.03 -22.11
C SER A 636 -25.35 -30.53 -22.19
N GLY A 637 -24.57 -31.06 -21.23
CA GLY A 637 -24.07 -32.44 -21.23
C GLY A 637 -22.77 -32.62 -22.00
N ALA A 638 -22.09 -31.54 -22.40
CA ALA A 638 -20.78 -31.62 -23.03
C ALA A 638 -19.69 -31.88 -21.99
N PRO A 639 -18.69 -32.74 -22.25
CA PRO A 639 -17.59 -32.95 -21.31
C PRO A 639 -16.73 -31.68 -21.19
N LEU A 640 -16.24 -31.41 -19.99
CA LEU A 640 -15.27 -30.36 -19.73
C LEU A 640 -13.85 -30.95 -19.77
N GLY A 641 -13.03 -30.44 -20.68
CA GLY A 641 -11.68 -30.94 -20.92
C GLY A 641 -10.98 -30.19 -22.04
N LYS A 642 -9.66 -30.37 -22.16
CA LYS A 642 -8.83 -29.67 -23.16
C LYS A 642 -9.25 -29.92 -24.63
N ASP A 643 -10.02 -30.97 -24.88
CA ASP A 643 -10.53 -31.28 -26.21
C ASP A 643 -11.57 -30.25 -26.67
N ILE A 644 -12.31 -29.65 -25.73
CA ILE A 644 -13.30 -28.60 -25.98
C ILE A 644 -12.77 -27.26 -25.45
N ASN A 645 -12.40 -27.21 -24.19
CA ASN A 645 -12.06 -25.99 -23.45
C ASN A 645 -10.61 -25.58 -23.69
N TYR A 646 -10.39 -24.46 -24.38
CA TYR A 646 -9.06 -23.95 -24.69
C TYR A 646 -8.32 -23.50 -23.42
N PHE A 647 -8.99 -22.70 -22.58
CA PHE A 647 -8.49 -22.29 -21.26
C PHE A 647 -8.95 -23.22 -20.14
N TYR A 648 -8.94 -24.55 -20.38
CA TYR A 648 -9.37 -25.53 -19.38
C TYR A 648 -8.77 -25.21 -17.99
N LYS A 649 -9.58 -25.30 -16.94
CA LYS A 649 -9.28 -24.91 -15.54
C LYS A 649 -9.08 -23.41 -15.26
N SER A 650 -9.29 -22.50 -16.23
CA SER A 650 -9.15 -21.04 -16.05
C SER A 650 -10.27 -20.22 -16.74
N GLU A 651 -11.30 -20.88 -17.30
CA GLU A 651 -12.33 -20.20 -18.07
C GLU A 651 -13.20 -19.29 -17.20
N GLN A 652 -13.67 -19.76 -16.05
CA GLN A 652 -14.44 -18.92 -15.11
C GLN A 652 -13.58 -17.77 -14.56
N GLU A 653 -12.30 -18.00 -14.32
CA GLU A 653 -11.37 -16.97 -13.89
C GLU A 653 -11.14 -15.91 -14.98
N TYR A 654 -11.09 -16.31 -16.25
CA TYR A 654 -11.13 -15.38 -17.39
C TYR A 654 -12.43 -14.58 -17.42
N LEU A 655 -13.59 -15.19 -17.20
CA LEU A 655 -14.86 -14.46 -17.14
C LEU A 655 -14.85 -13.36 -16.07
N ILE A 656 -14.17 -13.61 -14.94
CA ILE A 656 -14.02 -12.65 -13.83
C ILE A 656 -12.96 -11.57 -14.15
N HIS A 657 -11.72 -11.96 -14.48
CA HIS A 657 -10.60 -11.03 -14.65
C HIS A 657 -10.52 -10.43 -16.06
N GLY A 658 -10.57 -11.28 -17.08
CA GLY A 658 -10.68 -10.91 -18.49
C GLY A 658 -9.35 -10.76 -19.24
N ASP A 659 -8.26 -11.35 -18.77
CA ASP A 659 -7.00 -11.37 -19.50
C ASP A 659 -6.93 -12.58 -20.45
N ALA A 660 -7.28 -12.38 -21.72
CA ALA A 660 -7.18 -13.43 -22.74
C ALA A 660 -5.72 -13.77 -23.10
N GLY A 661 -4.77 -12.89 -22.79
CA GLY A 661 -3.35 -13.08 -23.10
C GLY A 661 -2.59 -13.88 -22.05
N ASN A 662 -3.18 -14.10 -20.87
CA ASN A 662 -2.51 -14.75 -19.74
C ASN A 662 -3.51 -15.41 -18.76
N ALA A 663 -3.74 -16.72 -18.93
CA ALA A 663 -4.59 -17.52 -18.05
C ALA A 663 -4.04 -17.63 -16.61
N ALA A 664 -2.72 -17.58 -16.43
CA ALA A 664 -2.11 -17.56 -15.10
C ALA A 664 -2.40 -16.24 -14.36
N ALA A 665 -2.48 -15.11 -15.07
CA ALA A 665 -2.89 -13.83 -14.49
C ALA A 665 -4.36 -13.87 -14.02
N ASN A 666 -5.27 -14.47 -14.79
CA ASN A 666 -6.67 -14.67 -14.38
C ASN A 666 -6.77 -15.46 -13.07
N LEU A 667 -6.08 -16.60 -12.99
CA LEU A 667 -6.03 -17.44 -11.79
C LEU A 667 -5.45 -16.69 -10.59
N LYS A 668 -4.35 -15.96 -10.80
CA LYS A 668 -3.70 -15.17 -9.76
C LYS A 668 -4.63 -14.08 -9.22
N ALA A 669 -5.33 -13.37 -10.10
CA ALA A 669 -6.28 -12.33 -9.71
C ALA A 669 -7.47 -12.87 -8.91
N VAL A 670 -8.04 -14.00 -9.32
CA VAL A 670 -9.16 -14.62 -8.60
C VAL A 670 -8.71 -15.23 -7.27
N ALA A 671 -7.50 -15.78 -7.22
CA ALA A 671 -6.91 -16.25 -5.97
C ALA A 671 -6.63 -15.09 -5.00
N GLY A 672 -6.12 -13.95 -5.49
CA GLY A 672 -5.93 -12.73 -4.71
C GLY A 672 -7.26 -12.14 -4.20
N LEU A 673 -8.30 -12.11 -5.04
CA LEU A 673 -9.67 -11.75 -4.63
C LEU A 673 -10.18 -12.68 -3.52
N THR A 674 -9.98 -13.98 -3.69
CA THR A 674 -10.40 -14.98 -2.70
C THR A 674 -9.67 -14.79 -1.38
N LEU A 675 -8.35 -14.58 -1.42
CA LEU A 675 -7.56 -14.27 -0.24
C LEU A 675 -8.09 -13.04 0.49
N LEU A 676 -8.41 -11.97 -0.25
CA LEU A 676 -8.90 -10.71 0.30
C LEU A 676 -10.28 -10.84 0.94
N VAL A 677 -11.22 -11.49 0.26
CA VAL A 677 -12.56 -11.77 0.82
C VAL A 677 -12.44 -12.65 2.05
N ARG A 678 -11.62 -13.71 2.01
CA ARG A 678 -11.34 -14.57 3.17
C ARG A 678 -10.72 -13.79 4.31
N PHE A 679 -9.82 -12.83 4.03
CA PHE A 679 -9.20 -11.99 5.04
C PHE A 679 -10.24 -11.18 5.81
N VAL A 680 -11.22 -10.56 5.15
CA VAL A 680 -12.26 -9.78 5.84
C VAL A 680 -13.06 -10.64 6.81
N PHE A 681 -13.50 -11.83 6.37
CA PHE A 681 -14.23 -12.76 7.22
C PHE A 681 -13.36 -13.32 8.36
N ASN A 682 -12.14 -13.75 8.05
CA ASN A 682 -11.23 -14.32 9.04
C ASN A 682 -10.76 -13.28 10.06
N TYR A 683 -10.55 -12.02 9.65
CA TYR A 683 -10.28 -10.90 10.55
C TYR A 683 -11.43 -10.71 11.54
N THR A 684 -12.68 -10.72 11.04
CA THR A 684 -13.87 -10.68 11.90
C THR A 684 -13.92 -11.88 12.85
N SER A 685 -13.65 -13.09 12.34
CA SER A 685 -13.59 -14.32 13.13
C SER A 685 -12.55 -14.29 14.25
N THR A 686 -11.43 -13.57 14.10
CA THR A 686 -10.44 -13.45 15.19
C THR A 686 -11.00 -12.80 16.48
N PHE A 687 -12.11 -12.05 16.39
CA PHE A 687 -12.78 -11.48 17.56
C PHE A 687 -13.76 -12.46 18.22
N ILE A 688 -14.09 -13.54 17.53
CA ILE A 688 -15.16 -14.48 17.86
C ILE A 688 -14.57 -15.82 18.34
N VAL A 689 -13.70 -16.42 17.53
CA VAL A 689 -13.10 -17.74 17.78
C VAL A 689 -12.36 -17.74 19.12
N PRO A 690 -12.76 -18.58 20.10
CA PRO A 690 -12.27 -18.51 21.47
C PRO A 690 -10.75 -18.62 21.61
N GLU A 691 -10.10 -19.56 20.91
CA GLU A 691 -8.65 -19.78 21.00
C GLU A 691 -7.88 -18.58 20.48
N VAL A 692 -8.19 -18.12 19.27
CA VAL A 692 -7.52 -16.98 18.63
C VAL A 692 -7.68 -15.72 19.49
N LYS A 693 -8.90 -15.50 19.99
CA LYS A 693 -9.19 -14.36 20.86
C LYS A 693 -8.40 -14.44 22.17
N ALA A 694 -8.29 -15.62 22.77
CA ALA A 694 -7.50 -15.80 24.00
C ALA A 694 -6.02 -15.50 23.75
N GLU A 695 -5.45 -16.03 22.66
CA GLU A 695 -4.05 -15.78 22.28
C GLU A 695 -3.78 -14.28 22.02
N ILE A 696 -4.66 -13.58 21.30
CA ILE A 696 -4.52 -12.13 21.08
C ILE A 696 -4.61 -11.35 22.40
N LEU A 697 -5.50 -11.75 23.32
CA LEU A 697 -5.61 -11.12 24.64
C LEU A 697 -4.38 -11.39 25.51
N GLU A 698 -3.77 -12.57 25.43
CA GLU A 698 -2.50 -12.88 26.07
C GLU A 698 -1.36 -12.01 25.51
N ILE A 699 -1.32 -11.80 24.19
CA ILE A 699 -0.38 -10.86 23.55
C ILE A 699 -0.59 -9.43 24.07
N LYS A 700 -1.85 -8.96 24.13
CA LYS A 700 -2.17 -7.64 24.70
C LYS A 700 -1.76 -7.56 26.17
N ALA A 701 -1.94 -8.62 26.96
CA ALA A 701 -1.62 -8.67 28.38
C ALA A 701 -0.12 -8.51 28.67
N MET A 702 0.75 -9.04 27.81
CA MET A 702 2.22 -8.91 27.92
C MET A 702 2.70 -7.45 27.90
N PHE A 703 1.94 -6.55 27.28
CA PHE A 703 2.33 -5.15 27.07
C PHE A 703 1.43 -4.15 27.81
N THR A 704 0.66 -4.58 28.81
CA THR A 704 -0.27 -3.72 29.58
C THR A 704 0.39 -2.52 30.28
N ALA A 705 1.71 -2.56 30.52
CA ALA A 705 2.47 -1.42 31.03
C ALA A 705 2.49 -0.22 30.04
N VAL A 706 2.16 -0.46 28.76
CA VAL A 706 2.12 0.50 27.66
C VAL A 706 0.80 0.37 26.88
N PRO A 707 -0.36 0.69 27.49
CA PRO A 707 -1.67 0.23 27.01
C PRO A 707 -2.01 0.56 25.55
N PRO A 708 -1.76 1.78 25.03
CA PRO A 708 -2.08 2.08 23.64
C PRO A 708 -1.22 1.29 22.64
N PHE A 709 0.02 0.97 23.01
CA PHE A 709 0.94 0.21 22.16
C PHE A 709 0.72 -1.31 22.29
N ALA A 710 0.16 -1.77 23.41
CA ALA A 710 -0.34 -3.14 23.54
C ALA A 710 -1.44 -3.45 22.53
N VAL A 711 -2.32 -2.46 22.27
CA VAL A 711 -3.35 -2.58 21.22
C VAL A 711 -2.69 -2.79 19.87
N PHE A 712 -1.76 -1.90 19.47
CA PHE A 712 -1.06 -2.01 18.19
C PHE A 712 -0.44 -3.40 17.96
N ILE A 713 0.36 -3.92 18.90
CA ILE A 713 1.02 -5.23 18.74
C ILE A 713 -0.01 -6.37 18.67
N SER A 714 -1.03 -6.35 19.53
CA SER A 714 -2.09 -7.37 19.52
C SER A 714 -2.90 -7.35 18.22
N GLU A 715 -3.04 -6.18 17.60
CA GLU A 715 -3.78 -5.99 16.36
C GLU A 715 -2.92 -6.33 15.13
N LEU A 716 -1.62 -6.08 15.17
CA LEU A 716 -0.69 -6.63 14.18
C LEU A 716 -0.71 -8.17 14.21
N ALA A 717 -0.73 -8.78 15.40
CA ALA A 717 -0.90 -10.22 15.53
C ALA A 717 -2.23 -10.68 14.91
N ARG A 718 -3.33 -9.96 15.17
CA ARG A 718 -4.65 -10.24 14.59
C ARG A 718 -4.62 -10.27 13.06
N VAL A 719 -3.96 -9.29 12.43
CA VAL A 719 -3.74 -9.26 10.97
C VAL A 719 -2.98 -10.50 10.53
N GLY A 720 -1.92 -10.88 11.24
CA GLY A 720 -1.17 -12.12 10.98
C GLY A 720 -2.03 -13.38 11.02
N TYR A 721 -2.82 -13.59 12.09
CA TYR A 721 -3.75 -14.73 12.18
C TYR A 721 -4.76 -14.76 11.02
N ALA A 722 -5.34 -13.60 10.70
CA ALA A 722 -6.32 -13.49 9.63
C ALA A 722 -5.70 -13.82 8.25
N LEU A 723 -4.50 -13.32 7.95
CA LEU A 723 -3.78 -13.62 6.71
C LEU A 723 -3.40 -15.10 6.63
N CYS A 724 -2.87 -15.69 7.69
CA CYS A 724 -2.52 -17.11 7.72
C CYS A 724 -3.73 -18.02 7.48
N GLU A 725 -4.84 -17.79 8.18
CA GLU A 725 -6.07 -18.57 7.99
C GLU A 725 -6.63 -18.37 6.58
N SER A 726 -6.52 -17.16 6.01
CA SER A 726 -7.01 -16.87 4.66
C SER A 726 -6.17 -17.56 3.58
N ALA A 727 -4.85 -17.60 3.75
CA ALA A 727 -3.96 -18.34 2.87
C ALA A 727 -4.26 -19.85 2.95
N TYR A 728 -4.51 -20.35 4.16
CA TYR A 728 -4.90 -21.74 4.36
C TYR A 728 -6.25 -22.08 3.75
N ASP A 729 -7.25 -21.20 3.90
CA ASP A 729 -8.56 -21.32 3.26
C ASP A 729 -8.42 -21.36 1.74
N LEU A 730 -7.61 -20.47 1.16
CA LEU A 730 -7.36 -20.45 -0.28
C LEU A 730 -6.74 -21.78 -0.76
N SER A 731 -5.78 -22.31 0.00
CA SER A 731 -5.19 -23.63 -0.25
C SER A 731 -6.24 -24.74 -0.23
N ARG A 732 -7.12 -24.74 0.77
CA ARG A 732 -8.23 -25.71 0.87
C ARG A 732 -9.17 -25.61 -0.33
N LEU A 733 -9.60 -24.40 -0.69
CA LEU A 733 -10.52 -24.16 -1.79
C LEU A 733 -9.93 -24.67 -3.11
N ARG A 734 -8.66 -24.38 -3.39
CA ARG A 734 -7.96 -24.86 -4.60
C ARG A 734 -7.70 -26.38 -4.63
N ASN A 735 -7.83 -27.05 -3.48
CA ASN A 735 -7.78 -28.51 -3.36
C ASN A 735 -9.19 -29.14 -3.26
N ASN A 736 -10.21 -28.46 -3.80
CA ASN A 736 -11.61 -28.88 -3.79
C ASN A 736 -12.17 -29.23 -2.40
N LYS A 737 -11.74 -28.47 -1.37
CA LYS A 737 -12.30 -28.52 -0.01
C LYS A 737 -13.18 -27.31 0.23
N LYS A 738 -14.12 -27.45 1.17
CA LYS A 738 -15.06 -26.37 1.50
C LYS A 738 -14.56 -25.56 2.70
N VAL A 739 -14.94 -24.29 2.76
CA VAL A 739 -14.53 -23.36 3.82
C VAL A 739 -15.75 -22.59 4.33
N VAL A 740 -15.99 -22.65 5.64
CA VAL A 740 -17.08 -21.89 6.29
C VAL A 740 -16.86 -20.39 6.10
N LEU A 741 -17.93 -19.65 5.74
CA LEU A 741 -17.85 -18.22 5.44
C LEU A 741 -17.29 -17.44 6.62
N LEU A 742 -18.04 -17.40 7.73
CA LEU A 742 -17.68 -16.76 8.97
C LEU A 742 -17.46 -17.82 10.03
N LYS A 743 -16.22 -17.94 10.52
CA LYS A 743 -15.83 -18.92 11.52
C LYS A 743 -16.22 -18.42 12.91
N MET A 744 -16.97 -19.22 13.65
CA MET A 744 -17.49 -18.86 14.96
C MET A 744 -16.82 -19.64 16.09
N ASP A 745 -16.43 -20.88 15.81
CA ASP A 745 -15.97 -21.83 16.81
C ASP A 745 -14.58 -22.38 16.43
N SER A 746 -13.89 -22.95 17.42
CA SER A 746 -12.57 -23.60 17.28
C SER A 746 -12.53 -24.66 16.17
N ALA A 747 -13.64 -25.36 15.94
CA ALA A 747 -13.74 -26.43 14.97
C ALA A 747 -13.71 -25.93 13.51
N ASP A 748 -14.01 -24.65 13.29
CA ASP A 748 -14.00 -24.03 11.97
C ASP A 748 -12.64 -23.42 11.62
N TRP A 749 -11.78 -23.17 12.63
CA TRP A 749 -10.48 -22.51 12.50
C TRP A 749 -9.35 -23.53 12.39
N THR A 750 -8.46 -23.41 11.41
CA THR A 750 -7.46 -24.46 11.13
C THR A 750 -6.04 -24.11 11.55
N PHE A 751 -5.67 -22.83 11.43
CA PHE A 751 -4.31 -22.38 11.62
C PHE A 751 -3.97 -22.13 13.09
N SER A 752 -2.75 -22.43 13.51
CA SER A 752 -2.27 -22.07 14.85
C SER A 752 -0.85 -21.52 14.80
N LEU A 753 -0.63 -20.40 15.50
CA LEU A 753 0.70 -19.86 15.78
C LEU A 753 1.26 -20.49 17.06
N LYS A 754 1.21 -21.82 17.16
CA LYS A 754 1.66 -22.54 18.34
C LYS A 754 3.13 -22.21 18.59
N GLY A 755 3.40 -21.65 19.76
CA GLY A 755 4.75 -21.22 20.16
C GLY A 755 5.08 -19.75 19.85
N LEU A 756 4.17 -18.97 19.24
CA LEU A 756 4.35 -17.53 19.09
C LEU A 756 4.48 -16.86 20.46
N ILE A 757 3.54 -17.09 21.37
CA ILE A 757 3.55 -16.49 22.73
C ILE A 757 4.87 -16.80 23.45
N SER A 758 5.37 -18.04 23.36
CA SER A 758 6.65 -18.41 23.96
C SER A 758 7.83 -17.65 23.35
N LYS A 759 7.81 -17.33 22.05
CA LYS A 759 8.90 -16.56 21.40
C LYS A 759 8.81 -15.06 21.60
N LEU A 760 7.59 -14.52 21.70
CA LEU A 760 7.39 -13.13 22.09
C LEU A 760 7.97 -12.86 23.49
N ALA A 761 8.04 -13.90 24.34
CA ALA A 761 8.66 -13.84 25.66
C ALA A 761 10.20 -14.01 25.66
N GLU A 762 10.82 -14.43 24.55
CA GLU A 762 12.27 -14.72 24.47
C GLU A 762 13.13 -13.50 24.08
N PRO A 763 14.33 -13.33 24.68
CA PRO A 763 15.30 -12.32 24.24
C PRO A 763 15.93 -12.68 22.88
N LYS A 764 16.32 -11.64 22.11
CA LYS A 764 16.79 -11.76 20.70
C LYS A 764 17.96 -12.76 20.57
N GLY A 765 17.88 -13.69 19.61
CA GLY A 765 19.02 -14.53 19.17
C GLY A 765 19.09 -15.96 19.69
N LYS A 766 18.05 -16.49 20.35
CA LYS A 766 17.96 -17.91 20.75
C LYS A 766 16.58 -18.49 20.43
N GLY A 767 16.30 -18.89 19.20
CA GLY A 767 15.04 -19.58 18.93
C GLY A 767 14.87 -20.07 17.50
N THR A 768 14.41 -21.31 17.37
CA THR A 768 13.93 -22.02 16.17
C THR A 768 12.87 -21.20 15.41
N ALA A 769 12.67 -21.40 14.10
CA ALA A 769 11.68 -20.67 13.26
C ALA A 769 10.22 -20.80 13.76
N VAL A 770 9.37 -19.76 13.66
CA VAL A 770 7.91 -19.88 13.98
C VAL A 770 7.28 -20.47 12.73
N SER A 771 7.30 -21.79 12.61
CA SER A 771 6.75 -22.40 11.42
C SER A 771 5.24 -22.29 11.41
N LEU A 772 4.68 -21.90 10.25
CA LEU A 772 3.30 -22.12 9.90
C LEU A 772 2.94 -23.59 10.19
N SER A 773 2.14 -23.84 11.22
CA SER A 773 1.69 -25.19 11.55
C SER A 773 0.17 -25.24 11.53
N LYS A 774 -0.36 -26.21 10.80
CA LYS A 774 -1.76 -26.61 10.93
C LYS A 774 -1.92 -27.18 12.34
N GLN A 775 -3.07 -26.96 12.99
CA GLN A 775 -3.42 -27.83 14.10
C GLN A 775 -3.37 -29.29 13.59
N GLU A 776 -2.71 -30.19 14.34
CA GLU A 776 -2.62 -31.61 13.98
C GLU A 776 -4.02 -32.15 13.61
N ASP A 777 -4.12 -32.90 12.50
CA ASP A 777 -5.32 -33.51 11.88
C ASP A 777 -6.23 -34.35 12.81
N THR A 778 -5.99 -34.33 14.12
CA THR A 778 -6.82 -34.91 15.17
C THR A 778 -8.21 -34.25 15.28
N ILE A 779 -8.37 -33.01 14.84
CA ILE A 779 -9.68 -32.40 14.60
C ILE A 779 -9.90 -32.42 13.09
N ALA A 780 -10.50 -33.50 12.57
CA ALA A 780 -11.13 -33.44 11.27
C ALA A 780 -12.02 -32.19 11.25
N VAL A 781 -11.84 -31.27 10.31
CA VAL A 781 -12.74 -30.11 10.15
C VAL A 781 -14.11 -30.69 9.80
N LYS A 782 -14.96 -30.90 10.81
CA LYS A 782 -16.21 -31.66 10.69
C LYS A 782 -17.29 -30.93 9.88
N ASN A 783 -17.09 -29.66 9.59
CA ASN A 783 -18.09 -28.77 8.99
C ASN A 783 -17.92 -28.54 7.48
N ASP A 784 -17.21 -29.43 6.77
CA ASP A 784 -17.08 -29.36 5.29
C ASP A 784 -18.47 -29.27 4.61
N GLU A 785 -19.51 -29.85 5.21
CA GLU A 785 -20.90 -29.79 4.70
C GLU A 785 -21.52 -28.37 4.67
N LYS A 786 -21.09 -27.44 5.54
CA LYS A 786 -21.63 -26.07 5.65
C LYS A 786 -20.76 -25.00 4.98
N GLY A 787 -19.60 -25.39 4.45
CA GLY A 787 -18.65 -24.47 3.84
C GLY A 787 -18.96 -24.17 2.37
N LEU A 788 -18.38 -23.06 1.89
CA LEU A 788 -18.35 -22.70 0.47
C LEU A 788 -17.24 -23.46 -0.24
N SER A 789 -17.55 -24.02 -1.41
CA SER A 789 -16.53 -24.54 -2.35
C SER A 789 -15.86 -23.40 -3.11
N TYR A 790 -14.77 -23.69 -3.83
CA TYR A 790 -14.15 -22.71 -4.74
C TYR A 790 -15.15 -22.25 -5.82
N SER A 791 -15.89 -23.18 -6.42
CA SER A 791 -16.96 -22.89 -7.38
C SER A 791 -18.05 -21.97 -6.80
N ASP A 792 -18.40 -22.13 -5.52
CA ASP A 792 -19.37 -21.24 -4.86
C ASP A 792 -18.85 -19.78 -4.78
N TYR A 793 -17.55 -19.58 -4.55
CA TYR A 793 -16.96 -18.23 -4.58
C TYR A 793 -16.95 -17.65 -5.99
N LEU A 794 -16.62 -18.44 -7.01
CA LEU A 794 -16.64 -17.96 -8.40
C LEU A 794 -18.03 -17.51 -8.84
N LYS A 795 -19.07 -18.26 -8.48
CA LYS A 795 -20.48 -17.87 -8.71
C LYS A 795 -20.80 -16.50 -8.13
N LEU A 796 -20.28 -16.20 -6.95
CA LEU A 796 -20.43 -14.89 -6.32
C LEU A 796 -19.59 -13.82 -7.02
N TYR A 797 -18.36 -14.13 -7.45
CA TYR A 797 -17.49 -13.15 -8.11
C TYR A 797 -17.95 -12.77 -9.50
N LEU A 798 -18.60 -13.68 -10.22
CA LEU A 798 -19.21 -13.39 -11.51
C LEU A 798 -20.27 -12.27 -11.38
N LEU A 799 -20.94 -12.12 -10.22
CA LEU A 799 -21.89 -11.01 -9.98
C LEU A 799 -21.21 -9.64 -10.11
N PHE A 800 -19.92 -9.56 -9.78
CA PHE A 800 -19.14 -8.32 -9.76
C PHE A 800 -18.86 -7.81 -11.18
N VAL A 801 -18.92 -8.69 -12.18
CA VAL A 801 -18.71 -8.35 -13.58
C VAL A 801 -19.98 -7.71 -14.15
N ASN A 802 -19.82 -6.64 -14.94
CA ASN A 802 -20.94 -6.06 -15.69
C ASN A 802 -21.56 -7.13 -16.62
N GLY A 803 -22.89 -7.18 -16.73
CA GLY A 803 -23.56 -8.24 -17.50
C GLY A 803 -23.20 -8.23 -18.99
N ASP A 804 -23.00 -7.05 -19.58
CA ASP A 804 -22.62 -6.94 -20.98
C ASP A 804 -21.15 -7.32 -21.19
N THR A 805 -20.28 -6.95 -20.26
CA THR A 805 -18.88 -7.39 -20.24
C THR A 805 -18.77 -8.90 -20.07
N LEU A 806 -19.56 -9.47 -19.16
CA LEU A 806 -19.59 -10.90 -18.91
C LEU A 806 -20.06 -11.65 -20.17
N ALA A 807 -21.20 -11.26 -20.76
CA ALA A 807 -21.69 -11.89 -21.98
C ALA A 807 -20.74 -11.72 -23.18
N ALA A 808 -20.00 -10.60 -23.28
CA ALA A 808 -18.94 -10.45 -24.28
C ALA A 808 -17.79 -11.46 -24.06
N ARG A 809 -17.33 -11.63 -22.82
CA ARG A 809 -16.31 -12.63 -22.46
C ARG A 809 -16.81 -14.07 -22.66
N THR A 810 -18.10 -14.32 -22.43
CA THR A 810 -18.74 -15.60 -22.76
C THR A 810 -18.69 -15.87 -24.26
N ALA A 811 -18.99 -14.87 -25.11
CA ALA A 811 -18.81 -14.98 -26.56
C ALA A 811 -17.37 -15.30 -26.96
N ASP A 812 -16.39 -14.67 -26.30
CA ASP A 812 -14.96 -14.92 -26.55
C ASP A 812 -14.58 -16.38 -26.25
N LEU A 813 -15.00 -16.91 -25.09
CA LEU A 813 -14.75 -18.31 -24.73
C LEU A 813 -15.45 -19.28 -25.69
N ILE A 814 -16.70 -19.03 -26.06
CA ILE A 814 -17.42 -19.84 -27.06
C ILE A 814 -16.62 -19.86 -28.36
N SER A 815 -16.13 -18.72 -28.83
CA SER A 815 -15.35 -18.62 -30.06
C SER A 815 -14.06 -19.43 -29.99
N LEU A 816 -13.32 -19.32 -28.87
CA LEU A 816 -12.09 -20.09 -28.64
C LEU A 816 -12.35 -21.59 -28.61
N ASN A 817 -13.30 -22.02 -27.79
CA ASN A 817 -13.60 -23.43 -27.57
C ASN A 817 -14.19 -24.11 -28.80
N MET A 818 -15.07 -23.41 -29.54
CA MET A 818 -15.58 -23.89 -30.81
C MET A 818 -14.45 -24.10 -31.81
N THR A 819 -13.47 -23.20 -31.87
CA THR A 819 -12.31 -23.35 -32.76
C THR A 819 -11.43 -24.52 -32.34
N ASN A 820 -11.12 -24.60 -31.04
CA ASN A 820 -10.34 -25.69 -30.44
C ASN A 820 -10.96 -27.06 -30.76
N LYS A 821 -12.27 -27.21 -30.55
CA LYS A 821 -13.00 -28.46 -30.80
C LYS A 821 -13.14 -28.78 -32.29
N LYS A 822 -13.52 -27.80 -33.11
CA LYS A 822 -13.79 -27.99 -34.55
C LYS A 822 -12.53 -28.38 -35.32
N LEU A 823 -11.36 -27.88 -34.90
CA LEU A 823 -10.07 -28.19 -35.50
C LEU A 823 -9.32 -29.31 -34.75
N GLY A 824 -9.79 -29.74 -33.58
CA GLY A 824 -9.15 -30.80 -32.78
C GLY A 824 -7.77 -30.40 -32.26
N LEU A 825 -7.64 -29.17 -31.73
CA LEU A 825 -6.35 -28.60 -31.34
C LEU A 825 -5.89 -29.02 -29.93
N GLU A 826 -6.79 -29.55 -29.10
CA GLU A 826 -6.45 -30.05 -27.75
C GLU A 826 -5.72 -29.01 -26.87
N ALA A 827 -6.14 -27.74 -26.98
CA ALA A 827 -5.53 -26.57 -26.33
C ALA A 827 -4.07 -26.27 -26.74
N ASP A 828 -3.63 -26.69 -27.94
CA ASP A 828 -2.32 -26.34 -28.48
C ASP A 828 -2.25 -24.85 -28.89
N GLU A 829 -1.39 -24.10 -28.18
CA GLU A 829 -1.26 -22.65 -28.35
C GLU A 829 -0.69 -22.25 -29.71
N ALA A 830 0.26 -23.01 -30.24
CA ALA A 830 0.90 -22.71 -31.52
C ALA A 830 -0.06 -22.95 -32.69
N ALA A 831 -0.86 -24.01 -32.61
CA ALA A 831 -1.89 -24.32 -33.57
C ALA A 831 -3.05 -23.31 -33.49
N MET A 832 -3.47 -22.93 -32.29
CA MET A 832 -4.53 -21.95 -32.08
C MET A 832 -4.14 -20.55 -32.59
N ALA A 833 -2.89 -20.13 -32.40
CA ALA A 833 -2.39 -18.84 -32.89
C ALA A 833 -2.44 -18.67 -34.42
N GLY A 834 -2.40 -19.78 -35.17
CA GLY A 834 -2.47 -19.80 -36.63
C GLY A 834 -3.86 -20.14 -37.20
N ALA A 835 -4.87 -20.36 -36.35
CA ALA A 835 -6.21 -20.74 -36.76
C ALA A 835 -7.14 -19.52 -36.89
N GLU A 836 -8.02 -19.53 -37.90
CA GLU A 836 -9.13 -18.57 -38.02
C GLU A 836 -10.16 -18.89 -36.92
N LEU A 837 -10.41 -17.92 -36.03
CA LEU A 837 -11.38 -18.10 -34.95
C LEU A 837 -12.80 -18.29 -35.49
N PHE A 838 -13.57 -19.13 -34.80
CA PHE A 838 -14.99 -19.27 -35.01
C PHE A 838 -15.69 -17.91 -34.79
N ASP A 839 -16.16 -17.31 -35.87
CA ASP A 839 -16.71 -15.96 -35.83
C ASP A 839 -18.22 -15.95 -35.53
N LEU A 840 -18.55 -15.63 -34.27
CA LEU A 840 -19.94 -15.45 -33.83
C LEU A 840 -20.69 -14.34 -34.56
N GLN A 841 -20.01 -13.42 -35.25
CA GLN A 841 -20.68 -12.41 -36.07
C GLN A 841 -21.35 -13.03 -37.31
N LYS A 842 -20.80 -14.13 -37.83
CA LYS A 842 -21.38 -14.90 -38.95
C LYS A 842 -22.53 -15.80 -38.51
N ALA A 843 -22.64 -16.10 -37.21
CA ALA A 843 -23.75 -16.87 -36.65
C ALA A 843 -24.98 -15.97 -36.48
N ILE A 844 -25.79 -15.87 -37.53
CA ILE A 844 -26.98 -15.01 -37.57
C ILE A 844 -28.16 -15.69 -36.87
N THR A 845 -28.94 -14.90 -36.14
CA THR A 845 -30.10 -15.36 -35.37
C THR A 845 -31.41 -14.85 -35.97
N GLY A 846 -31.33 -13.88 -36.89
CA GLY A 846 -32.45 -13.33 -37.64
C GLY A 846 -32.06 -12.93 -39.06
N PHE A 847 -33.00 -13.10 -39.98
CA PHE A 847 -32.84 -12.78 -41.40
C PHE A 847 -34.19 -12.40 -42.02
N SER A 848 -34.13 -11.88 -43.24
CA SER A 848 -35.29 -11.66 -44.09
C SER A 848 -35.13 -12.41 -45.40
N ILE A 849 -36.22 -12.98 -45.92
CA ILE A 849 -36.29 -13.58 -47.25
C ILE A 849 -37.14 -12.67 -48.11
N GLN A 850 -36.61 -12.25 -49.25
CA GLN A 850 -37.36 -11.54 -50.28
C GLN A 850 -37.48 -12.38 -51.54
N SER A 851 -38.71 -12.69 -51.92
CA SER A 851 -39.05 -13.41 -53.15
C SER A 851 -39.83 -12.53 -54.10
N THR A 852 -39.53 -12.64 -55.39
CA THR A 852 -40.23 -11.89 -56.45
C THR A 852 -40.76 -12.85 -57.51
N VAL A 853 -42.07 -12.83 -57.72
CA VAL A 853 -42.71 -13.56 -58.83
C VAL A 853 -43.25 -12.57 -59.85
N ASP A 854 -42.77 -12.68 -61.09
CA ASP A 854 -43.32 -11.98 -62.24
C ASP A 854 -44.61 -12.69 -62.71
N LEU A 855 -45.73 -12.39 -62.05
CA LEU A 855 -47.01 -13.05 -62.30
C LEU A 855 -47.57 -12.62 -63.66
N ARG A 856 -47.83 -13.59 -64.53
CA ARG A 856 -48.51 -13.35 -65.81
C ARG A 856 -50.01 -13.12 -65.59
N MET A 857 -50.48 -11.95 -66.03
CA MET A 857 -51.91 -11.63 -66.04
C MET A 857 -52.64 -12.51 -67.04
N LEU A 858 -53.78 -13.10 -66.69
CA LEU A 858 -54.57 -13.94 -67.61
C LEU A 858 -55.41 -13.06 -68.53
N PHE A 859 -56.16 -12.12 -67.95
CA PHE A 859 -57.06 -11.27 -68.71
C PHE A 859 -56.32 -10.07 -69.32
N LEU A 860 -55.50 -9.39 -68.52
CA LEU A 860 -54.78 -8.20 -69.00
C LEU A 860 -53.69 -8.52 -70.03
N SER A 861 -53.18 -9.77 -70.10
CA SER A 861 -52.23 -10.17 -71.15
C SER A 861 -52.89 -10.63 -72.45
N MET A 862 -54.23 -10.72 -72.51
CA MET A 862 -54.93 -11.15 -73.73
C MET A 862 -54.75 -10.12 -74.87
N PRO A 863 -54.78 -10.56 -76.14
CA PRO A 863 -54.54 -9.66 -77.28
C PRO A 863 -55.46 -8.43 -77.34
N PHE A 864 -56.70 -8.52 -76.85
CA PHE A 864 -57.61 -7.36 -76.84
C PHE A 864 -57.27 -6.35 -75.73
N ALA A 865 -56.89 -6.80 -74.53
CA ALA A 865 -56.50 -5.92 -73.43
C ALA A 865 -55.18 -5.19 -73.75
N GLN A 866 -54.29 -5.86 -74.47
CA GLN A 866 -53.00 -5.33 -74.93
C GLN A 866 -53.11 -4.30 -76.06
N LYS A 867 -54.31 -4.05 -76.62
CA LYS A 867 -54.55 -2.90 -77.51
C LYS A 867 -54.57 -1.57 -76.74
N GLY A 868 -54.77 -1.62 -75.41
CA GLY A 868 -54.83 -0.46 -74.54
C GLY A 868 -56.09 0.40 -74.73
N VAL A 869 -56.28 1.36 -73.82
CA VAL A 869 -57.33 2.39 -73.91
C VAL A 869 -56.63 3.74 -73.86
N ASN A 870 -56.87 4.61 -74.84
CA ASN A 870 -56.25 5.94 -74.96
C ASN A 870 -54.70 5.92 -74.87
N GLY A 871 -54.07 4.90 -75.48
CA GLY A 871 -52.60 4.76 -75.49
C GLY A 871 -52.00 4.12 -74.24
N VAL A 872 -52.79 3.81 -73.21
CA VAL A 872 -52.34 3.12 -72.00
C VAL A 872 -52.55 1.61 -72.17
N VAL A 873 -51.44 0.86 -72.21
CA VAL A 873 -51.44 -0.60 -72.33
C VAL A 873 -51.22 -1.22 -70.94
N PRO A 874 -52.09 -2.13 -70.49
CA PRO A 874 -51.90 -2.79 -69.20
C PRO A 874 -50.71 -3.75 -69.24
N PRO A 875 -50.03 -4.00 -68.10
CA PRO A 875 -48.86 -4.86 -68.07
C PRO A 875 -49.22 -6.32 -68.35
N LYS A 876 -48.37 -7.02 -69.12
CA LYS A 876 -48.51 -8.47 -69.36
C LYS A 876 -48.14 -9.30 -68.13
N THR A 877 -47.17 -8.83 -67.37
CA THR A 877 -46.66 -9.41 -66.13
C THR A 877 -46.61 -8.33 -65.05
N LEU A 878 -46.87 -8.70 -63.80
CA LEU A 878 -46.74 -7.81 -62.65
C LEU A 878 -45.79 -8.46 -61.64
N PRO A 879 -44.72 -7.77 -61.23
CA PRO A 879 -43.85 -8.26 -60.16
C PRO A 879 -44.60 -8.23 -58.83
N ILE A 880 -44.64 -9.36 -58.14
CA ILE A 880 -45.16 -9.50 -56.79
C ILE A 880 -43.97 -9.74 -55.88
N ASN A 881 -43.64 -8.73 -55.07
CA ASN A 881 -42.57 -8.81 -54.08
C ASN A 881 -43.18 -9.20 -52.73
N VAL A 882 -42.62 -10.22 -52.10
CA VAL A 882 -42.99 -10.67 -50.77
C VAL A 882 -41.72 -10.77 -49.92
N THR A 883 -41.71 -10.06 -48.80
CA THR A 883 -40.62 -10.09 -47.82
C THR A 883 -41.17 -10.61 -46.50
N ASP A 884 -40.55 -11.65 -45.97
CA ASP A 884 -40.85 -12.20 -44.65
C ASP A 884 -39.60 -12.12 -43.77
N TYR A 885 -39.79 -11.77 -42.50
CA TYR A 885 -38.74 -11.73 -41.50
C TYR A 885 -38.84 -12.97 -40.62
N ARG A 886 -37.71 -13.61 -40.37
CA ARG A 886 -37.62 -14.73 -39.45
C ARG A 886 -36.41 -14.63 -38.55
N GLY A 887 -36.56 -15.12 -37.34
CA GLY A 887 -35.49 -15.23 -36.36
C GLY A 887 -35.87 -16.20 -35.26
N TYR A 888 -34.86 -16.50 -34.44
CA TYR A 888 -34.96 -17.30 -33.23
C TYR A 888 -35.76 -16.57 -32.15
#